data_AF-J0EXY5-F1
#
_entry.id   AF-J0EXY5-F1
#
_cell.length_a   1.000
_cell.length_b   1.000
_cell.length_c   1.000
_cell.angle_alpha   90.00
_cell.angle_beta   90.00
_cell.angle_gamma   90.00
#
_symmetry.space_group_name_H-M   'P 1'
#
loop_
_entity.id
_entity.type
_entity.pdbx_description
1 polymer ?
#
loop_
_entity_poly.entity_id
_entity_poly.type
_entity_poly.pdbx_seq_one_letter_code
_entity_poly.pdbx_strand_id
1 'polypeptide(L)'
;MIIEKASNKELELLQDANFKHPENIRASLDHEAITHILKKHGVNSVNVRNGESPITYEDIANYRYIVNNADAILRTIDKYNQEAITAFKQINGYAVVVEQAVNKKNELVLKTMYKNNGSYKNNDVYKEFSSTSLNANAKVPHGLSSHSGATENLTQKPLKDQEDLLKNTENLNETTQNATKLSPLEQANAEKLAKLQREQEQSEQEFLKAKEQEAKRKEALKKKLEHERGNAGNIESQTKIEVGEDIPTQIQAQIPKSRVRLNEREIYDLDYAIVKAKDLKPSFTTGGTQKRTDMNEEQIKSIAENFDPKKIFGSGGFEDLPIILHDGQVIAGNHRIAGMLNFTPKSRFAYERAIKEYYHIDLKPDELLVRVPHNRLNNTEINNLAASSNQGRFNSESDHAIAVLSHYEAKLKELDQKLNADSVYSLKDMVAKNLNFDKATHPNVGDSNLALLMYNMPRTKTQGIELLNRWQKAFSNDIKSYEKVKKMFVDNAGSFHNLIHDMNFPNVSLNAYLSDIMDRSFANLKNYQSTSESLKDLSEKFYKTSSLDMFEKSDQGISDISEILGGAIARFARFDDPSKALFEALRSDNIKKGLKEFKIADITKDMFDPKSKEFKDIDIYDFTHYLLMVNREPNENNPVLNRLVQAVKDMQKESEKGIKEVSKKTAEETERGIKERAFKVIEDKEAFLKDLNAIKPMPLPKEIDTGSFLNAFNGVKNKENFIKHLKSKPDSAYRLAYLHLVEPTLKEPDITLIFKEQGKEFKKEHIKAFQGDPKTIYYFLVTQDNDNKLITGLRTSENYLKTEIDKADIIHSFIPQDS
;
A
#
# COMPACT_ATOMS: atom_id res chain seq x y z
N MET A 1 -16.02 -16.56 -15.93
CA MET A 1 -17.16 -16.34 -16.83
C MET A 1 -18.14 -15.46 -16.08
N ILE A 2 -18.45 -14.29 -16.61
CA ILE A 2 -19.42 -13.35 -16.05
C ILE A 2 -20.71 -13.50 -16.85
N ILE A 3 -21.86 -13.53 -16.17
CA ILE A 3 -23.19 -13.64 -16.80
C ILE A 3 -24.09 -12.57 -16.19
N GLU A 4 -24.73 -11.77 -17.04
CA GLU A 4 -25.59 -10.65 -16.67
C GLU A 4 -26.88 -10.66 -17.48
N LYS A 5 -27.88 -9.88 -17.07
CA LYS A 5 -29.12 -9.74 -17.84
C LYS A 5 -28.85 -8.93 -19.11
N ALA A 6 -29.38 -9.37 -20.26
CA ALA A 6 -29.33 -8.58 -21.50
C ALA A 6 -30.15 -7.29 -21.33
N SER A 7 -29.71 -6.20 -21.96
CA SER A 7 -30.38 -4.91 -21.88
C SER A 7 -31.66 -4.89 -22.70
N ASN A 8 -32.62 -4.03 -22.33
CA ASN A 8 -33.88 -3.91 -23.07
C ASN A 8 -33.65 -3.52 -24.55
N LYS A 9 -32.59 -2.75 -24.85
CA LYS A 9 -32.20 -2.35 -26.21
C LYS A 9 -31.72 -3.54 -27.05
N GLU A 10 -30.96 -4.46 -26.44
CA GLU A 10 -30.53 -5.70 -27.09
C GLU A 10 -31.72 -6.66 -27.29
N LEU A 11 -32.65 -6.71 -26.34
CA LEU A 11 -33.86 -7.53 -26.42
C LEU A 11 -34.83 -7.05 -27.49
N GLU A 12 -35.01 -5.73 -27.62
CA GLU A 12 -35.87 -5.11 -28.65
C GLU A 12 -35.32 -5.38 -30.07
N LEU A 13 -33.99 -5.30 -30.25
CA LEU A 13 -33.34 -5.59 -31.54
C LEU A 13 -33.40 -7.07 -31.92
N LEU A 14 -33.50 -7.97 -30.94
CA LEU A 14 -33.54 -9.42 -31.14
C LEU A 14 -34.95 -10.01 -30.90
N GLN A 15 -36.00 -9.19 -30.90
CA GLN A 15 -37.37 -9.63 -30.67
C GLN A 15 -37.84 -10.70 -31.68
N ASP A 16 -37.30 -10.66 -32.91
CA ASP A 16 -37.58 -11.63 -33.99
C ASP A 16 -36.53 -12.76 -34.05
N ALA A 17 -35.63 -12.87 -33.07
CA ALA A 17 -34.64 -13.93 -33.00
C ALA A 17 -35.26 -15.18 -32.35
N ASN A 18 -35.01 -16.36 -32.92
CA ASN A 18 -35.55 -17.64 -32.42
C ASN A 18 -34.84 -18.10 -31.13
N PHE A 19 -35.02 -17.36 -30.03
CA PHE A 19 -34.58 -17.78 -28.70
C PHE A 19 -35.41 -18.97 -28.21
N LYS A 20 -34.75 -19.97 -27.61
CA LYS A 20 -35.47 -21.09 -26.98
C LYS A 20 -36.24 -20.68 -25.72
N HIS A 21 -35.77 -19.63 -25.04
CA HIS A 21 -36.30 -19.08 -23.78
C HIS A 21 -36.22 -17.55 -23.81
N PRO A 22 -37.13 -16.87 -24.52
CA PRO A 22 -37.13 -15.41 -24.64
C PRO A 22 -37.25 -14.67 -23.29
N GLU A 23 -37.75 -15.34 -22.25
CA GLU A 23 -37.90 -14.83 -20.89
C GLU A 23 -36.59 -14.74 -20.07
N ASN A 24 -35.49 -15.34 -20.55
CA ASN A 24 -34.25 -15.46 -19.76
C ASN A 24 -32.97 -15.32 -20.61
N ILE A 25 -32.93 -14.27 -21.44
CA ILE A 25 -31.75 -13.94 -22.26
C ILE A 25 -30.71 -13.19 -21.42
N ARG A 26 -29.44 -13.63 -21.51
CA ARG A 26 -28.33 -13.13 -20.68
C ARG A 26 -27.16 -12.70 -21.57
N ALA A 27 -26.40 -11.69 -21.16
CA ALA A 27 -25.10 -11.41 -21.77
C ALA A 27 -24.00 -12.16 -21.00
N SER A 28 -23.03 -12.74 -21.71
CA SER A 28 -21.93 -13.45 -21.05
C SER A 28 -20.56 -13.07 -21.60
N LEU A 29 -19.59 -13.02 -20.68
CA LEU A 29 -18.18 -12.77 -20.94
C LEU A 29 -17.37 -13.96 -20.42
N ASP A 30 -16.69 -14.65 -21.33
CA ASP A 30 -15.82 -15.78 -21.01
C ASP A 30 -14.34 -15.43 -21.14
N HIS A 31 -13.49 -16.30 -20.59
CA HIS A 31 -12.03 -16.12 -20.64
C HIS A 31 -11.48 -16.23 -22.08
N GLU A 32 -12.15 -17.00 -22.94
CA GLU A 32 -11.73 -17.21 -24.33
C GLU A 32 -11.88 -15.92 -25.15
N ALA A 33 -12.97 -15.18 -24.96
CA ALA A 33 -13.23 -13.88 -25.58
C ALA A 33 -12.21 -12.83 -25.13
N ILE A 34 -11.91 -12.75 -23.81
CA ILE A 34 -10.89 -11.84 -23.29
C ILE A 34 -9.53 -12.14 -23.90
N THR A 35 -9.17 -13.44 -23.96
CA THR A 35 -7.90 -13.88 -24.55
C THR A 35 -7.84 -13.58 -26.05
N HIS A 36 -8.94 -13.79 -26.77
CA HIS A 36 -9.04 -13.47 -28.19
C HIS A 36 -8.85 -11.98 -28.45
N ILE A 37 -9.57 -11.12 -27.73
CA ILE A 37 -9.53 -9.67 -27.85
C ILE A 37 -8.12 -9.15 -27.57
N LEU A 38 -7.49 -9.57 -26.48
CA LEU A 38 -6.14 -9.10 -26.13
C LEU A 38 -5.07 -9.62 -27.08
N LYS A 39 -5.23 -10.85 -27.60
CA LYS A 39 -4.29 -11.40 -28.59
C LYS A 39 -4.36 -10.67 -29.94
N LYS A 40 -5.55 -10.22 -30.34
CA LYS A 40 -5.79 -9.59 -31.65
C LYS A 40 -5.72 -8.07 -31.63
N HIS A 41 -6.21 -7.43 -30.57
CA HIS A 41 -6.36 -5.98 -30.45
C HIS A 41 -5.74 -5.40 -29.18
N GLY A 42 -5.11 -6.22 -28.32
CA GLY A 42 -4.43 -5.76 -27.12
C GLY A 42 -3.17 -4.94 -27.40
N VAL A 43 -2.66 -4.25 -26.38
CA VAL A 43 -1.48 -3.35 -26.46
C VAL A 43 -0.27 -3.99 -27.17
N ASN A 44 -0.07 -5.30 -26.99
CA ASN A 44 1.06 -6.04 -27.57
C ASN A 44 0.72 -6.83 -28.85
N SER A 45 -0.49 -6.66 -29.38
CA SER A 45 -0.98 -7.42 -30.54
C SER A 45 -0.34 -6.98 -31.85
N VAL A 46 -0.36 -7.88 -32.84
CA VAL A 46 0.16 -7.58 -34.19
C VAL A 46 -0.64 -6.46 -34.85
N ASN A 47 -1.94 -6.37 -34.61
CA ASN A 47 -2.77 -5.34 -35.24
C ASN A 47 -2.46 -3.94 -34.70
N VAL A 48 -2.17 -3.82 -33.39
CA VAL A 48 -1.74 -2.54 -32.80
C VAL A 48 -0.38 -2.11 -33.37
N ARG A 49 0.53 -3.05 -33.61
CA ARG A 49 1.80 -2.77 -34.31
C ARG A 49 1.59 -2.34 -35.76
N ASN A 50 0.48 -2.73 -36.37
CA ASN A 50 0.08 -2.35 -37.73
C ASN A 50 -0.80 -1.07 -37.77
N GLY A 51 -0.96 -0.37 -36.64
CA GLY A 51 -1.63 0.94 -36.59
C GLY A 51 -3.06 0.94 -36.02
N GLU A 52 -3.59 -0.19 -35.54
CA GLU A 52 -4.85 -0.19 -34.78
C GLU A 52 -4.66 0.42 -33.39
N SER A 53 -5.73 1.01 -32.85
CA SER A 53 -5.72 1.51 -31.48
C SER A 53 -5.91 0.37 -30.48
N PRO A 54 -5.14 0.32 -29.38
CA PRO A 54 -5.17 -0.82 -28.48
C PRO A 54 -6.45 -0.89 -27.64
N ILE A 55 -6.86 -2.13 -27.37
CA ILE A 55 -7.87 -2.51 -26.38
C ILE A 55 -7.16 -2.93 -25.10
N THR A 56 -7.56 -2.32 -23.98
CA THR A 56 -7.05 -2.60 -22.63
C THR A 56 -8.02 -3.47 -21.84
N TYR A 57 -7.57 -3.98 -20.69
CA TYR A 57 -8.47 -4.67 -19.75
C TYR A 57 -9.61 -3.76 -19.26
N GLU A 58 -9.36 -2.46 -19.16
CA GLU A 58 -10.36 -1.46 -18.77
C GLU A 58 -11.43 -1.28 -19.87
N ASP A 59 -11.03 -1.23 -21.14
CA ASP A 59 -11.97 -1.22 -22.26
C ASP A 59 -12.88 -2.47 -22.25
N ILE A 60 -12.31 -3.65 -22.01
CA ILE A 60 -13.05 -4.92 -21.93
C ILE A 60 -13.99 -4.93 -20.72
N ALA A 61 -13.55 -4.44 -19.55
CA ALA A 61 -14.40 -4.34 -18.37
C ALA A 61 -15.63 -3.43 -18.61
N ASN A 62 -15.49 -2.44 -19.50
CA ASN A 62 -16.52 -1.47 -19.83
C ASN A 62 -17.38 -1.84 -21.06
N TYR A 63 -17.24 -3.04 -21.63
CA TYR A 63 -17.95 -3.40 -22.88
C TYR A 63 -19.48 -3.29 -22.77
N ARG A 64 -20.07 -3.58 -21.59
CA ARG A 64 -21.52 -3.45 -21.36
C ARG A 64 -21.98 -2.00 -21.43
N TYR A 65 -21.20 -1.08 -20.86
CA TYR A 65 -21.47 0.35 -20.97
C TYR A 65 -21.47 0.79 -22.44
N ILE A 66 -20.49 0.32 -23.21
CA ILE A 66 -20.34 0.63 -24.63
C ILE A 66 -21.56 0.13 -25.43
N VAL A 67 -22.01 -1.10 -25.18
CA VAL A 67 -23.18 -1.68 -25.86
C VAL A 67 -24.46 -0.93 -25.50
N ASN A 68 -24.71 -0.68 -24.22
CA ASN A 68 -25.93 0.00 -23.76
C ASN A 68 -26.03 1.43 -24.29
N ASN A 69 -24.90 2.12 -24.39
CA ASN A 69 -24.81 3.51 -24.81
C ASN A 69 -24.37 3.69 -26.27
N ALA A 70 -24.33 2.62 -27.06
CA ALA A 70 -23.88 2.65 -28.45
C ALA A 70 -24.69 3.64 -29.30
N ASP A 71 -23.97 4.40 -30.14
CA ASP A 71 -24.53 5.40 -31.05
C ASP A 71 -25.21 4.73 -32.25
N ALA A 72 -24.81 3.51 -32.59
CA ALA A 72 -25.54 2.62 -33.47
C ALA A 72 -25.41 1.17 -32.99
N ILE A 73 -26.48 0.39 -33.12
CA ILE A 73 -26.44 -1.06 -32.92
C ILE A 73 -27.11 -1.72 -34.11
N LEU A 74 -26.43 -2.68 -34.70
CA LEU A 74 -26.89 -3.43 -35.85
C LEU A 74 -27.13 -4.88 -35.44
N ARG A 75 -28.25 -5.44 -35.88
CA ARG A 75 -28.47 -6.89 -35.85
C ARG A 75 -27.72 -7.50 -37.04
N THR A 76 -26.89 -8.48 -36.78
CA THR A 76 -26.07 -9.17 -37.78
C THR A 76 -26.23 -10.68 -37.67
N ILE A 77 -25.70 -11.43 -38.63
CA ILE A 77 -25.57 -12.89 -38.54
C ILE A 77 -24.09 -13.22 -38.57
N ASP A 78 -23.63 -14.04 -37.63
CA ASP A 78 -22.24 -14.48 -37.56
C ASP A 78 -21.93 -15.54 -38.63
N LYS A 79 -20.64 -15.89 -38.78
CA LYS A 79 -20.17 -16.91 -39.74
C LYS A 79 -20.73 -18.32 -39.53
N TYR A 80 -21.43 -18.58 -38.42
CA TYR A 80 -22.08 -19.85 -38.09
C TYR A 80 -23.60 -19.76 -38.26
N ASN A 81 -24.10 -18.72 -38.93
CA ASN A 81 -25.50 -18.44 -39.15
C ASN A 81 -26.29 -18.23 -37.84
N GLN A 82 -25.60 -17.82 -36.76
CA GLN A 82 -26.21 -17.44 -35.49
C GLN A 82 -26.44 -15.93 -35.45
N GLU A 83 -27.49 -15.54 -34.74
CA GLU A 83 -27.81 -14.13 -34.55
C GLU A 83 -26.75 -13.42 -33.72
N ALA A 84 -26.38 -12.23 -34.15
CA ALA A 84 -25.39 -11.40 -33.49
C ALA A 84 -25.85 -9.95 -33.46
N ILE A 85 -25.22 -9.18 -32.57
CA ILE A 85 -25.36 -7.73 -32.50
C ILE A 85 -23.97 -7.12 -32.59
N THR A 86 -23.89 -6.04 -33.35
CA THR A 86 -22.68 -5.22 -33.47
C THR A 86 -23.00 -3.82 -32.99
N ALA A 87 -22.39 -3.42 -31.87
CA ALA A 87 -22.57 -2.13 -31.26
C ALA A 87 -21.40 -1.21 -31.60
N PHE A 88 -21.70 0.03 -32.00
CA PHE A 88 -20.75 1.06 -32.39
C PHE A 88 -20.85 2.25 -31.43
N LYS A 89 -19.73 2.63 -30.83
CA LYS A 89 -19.64 3.81 -29.96
C LYS A 89 -18.51 4.73 -30.41
N GLN A 90 -18.83 6.00 -30.63
CA GLN A 90 -17.87 7.06 -30.87
C GLN A 90 -17.34 7.60 -29.54
N ILE A 91 -16.02 7.54 -29.34
CA ILE A 91 -15.35 8.04 -28.15
C ILE A 91 -14.07 8.74 -28.57
N ASN A 92 -13.93 10.04 -28.32
CA ASN A 92 -12.68 10.81 -28.48
C ASN A 92 -11.97 10.62 -29.84
N GLY A 93 -12.73 10.63 -30.94
CA GLY A 93 -12.18 10.43 -32.29
C GLY A 93 -11.93 8.97 -32.69
N TYR A 94 -12.28 8.01 -31.82
CA TYR A 94 -12.24 6.58 -32.09
C TYR A 94 -13.64 5.98 -32.20
N ALA A 95 -13.79 5.03 -33.11
CA ALA A 95 -14.95 4.16 -33.21
C ALA A 95 -14.65 2.84 -32.49
N VAL A 96 -15.30 2.61 -31.35
CA VAL A 96 -15.21 1.37 -30.59
C VAL A 96 -16.34 0.45 -31.05
N VAL A 97 -15.99 -0.77 -31.46
CA VAL A 97 -16.92 -1.76 -31.97
C VAL A 97 -16.94 -2.97 -31.04
N VAL A 98 -18.13 -3.41 -30.65
CA VAL A 98 -18.36 -4.58 -29.78
C VAL A 98 -19.29 -5.55 -30.48
N GLU A 99 -18.87 -6.80 -30.60
CA GLU A 99 -19.64 -7.86 -31.26
C GLU A 99 -20.05 -8.94 -30.28
N GLN A 100 -21.35 -9.22 -30.18
CA GLN A 100 -21.91 -10.29 -29.35
C GLN A 100 -22.74 -11.23 -30.21
N ALA A 101 -22.65 -12.54 -29.96
CA ALA A 101 -23.40 -13.55 -30.69
C ALA A 101 -24.23 -14.44 -29.75
N VAL A 102 -25.44 -14.78 -30.18
CA VAL A 102 -26.35 -15.68 -29.48
C VAL A 102 -25.80 -17.10 -29.55
N ASN A 103 -25.65 -17.75 -28.39
CA ASN A 103 -25.26 -19.14 -28.30
C ASN A 103 -26.47 -20.08 -28.09
N LYS A 104 -26.22 -21.40 -28.15
CA LYS A 104 -27.24 -22.44 -27.93
C LYS A 104 -27.91 -22.43 -26.53
N LYS A 105 -27.37 -21.65 -25.58
CA LYS A 105 -27.88 -21.46 -24.21
C LYS A 105 -28.71 -20.16 -24.05
N ASN A 106 -29.04 -19.48 -25.15
CA ASN A 106 -29.69 -18.15 -25.17
C ASN A 106 -28.89 -17.05 -24.46
N GLU A 107 -27.56 -17.11 -24.57
CA GLU A 107 -26.69 -16.05 -24.07
C GLU A 107 -26.09 -15.25 -25.23
N LEU A 108 -26.03 -13.93 -25.08
CA LEU A 108 -25.25 -12.99 -25.90
C LEU A 108 -23.79 -13.00 -25.45
N VAL A 109 -23.01 -13.89 -26.05
CA VAL A 109 -21.60 -14.08 -25.73
C VAL A 109 -20.77 -13.01 -26.43
N LEU A 110 -19.93 -12.28 -25.69
CA LEU A 110 -18.93 -11.39 -26.29
C LEU A 110 -17.97 -12.17 -27.19
N LYS A 111 -17.82 -11.75 -28.44
CA LYS A 111 -16.93 -12.41 -29.41
C LYS A 111 -15.66 -11.61 -29.64
N THR A 112 -15.80 -10.33 -29.92
CA THR A 112 -14.66 -9.44 -30.15
C THR A 112 -14.99 -8.00 -29.80
N MET A 113 -13.94 -7.22 -29.66
CA MET A 113 -13.97 -5.79 -29.40
C MET A 113 -12.72 -5.16 -30.03
N TYR A 114 -12.89 -4.06 -30.75
CA TYR A 114 -11.77 -3.35 -31.38
C TYR A 114 -12.04 -1.84 -31.51
N LYS A 115 -10.98 -1.06 -31.78
CA LYS A 115 -11.00 0.40 -31.79
C LYS A 115 -10.35 0.92 -33.07
N ASN A 116 -11.13 1.64 -33.89
CA ASN A 116 -10.67 2.25 -35.14
C ASN A 116 -10.59 3.77 -35.03
N ASN A 117 -9.67 4.37 -35.78
CA ASN A 117 -9.56 5.83 -35.83
C ASN A 117 -10.65 6.40 -36.75
N GLY A 118 -11.23 7.54 -36.35
CA GLY A 118 -12.26 8.24 -37.11
C GLY A 118 -13.68 7.86 -36.73
N SER A 119 -14.63 8.18 -37.63
CA SER A 119 -16.05 8.00 -37.35
C SER A 119 -16.47 6.54 -37.45
N TYR A 120 -17.35 6.07 -36.57
CA TYR A 120 -17.96 4.74 -36.70
C TYR A 120 -18.73 4.57 -38.01
N LYS A 121 -19.19 5.67 -38.61
CA LYS A 121 -19.84 5.68 -39.93
C LYS A 121 -18.90 5.29 -41.07
N ASN A 122 -17.59 5.32 -40.83
CA ASN A 122 -16.59 4.93 -41.80
C ASN A 122 -16.28 3.43 -41.77
N ASN A 123 -16.79 2.69 -40.79
CA ASN A 123 -16.61 1.24 -40.67
C ASN A 123 -17.35 0.53 -41.81
N ASP A 124 -16.69 -0.46 -42.44
CA ASP A 124 -17.24 -1.17 -43.60
C ASP A 124 -18.55 -1.91 -43.28
N VAL A 125 -18.67 -2.49 -42.08
CA VAL A 125 -19.90 -3.15 -41.59
C VAL A 125 -21.05 -2.14 -41.51
N TYR A 126 -20.76 -0.94 -41.00
CA TYR A 126 -21.76 0.12 -40.89
C TYR A 126 -22.16 0.67 -42.25
N LYS A 127 -21.19 0.88 -43.16
CA LYS A 127 -21.43 1.35 -44.53
C LYS A 127 -22.27 0.37 -45.32
N GLU A 128 -21.91 -0.91 -45.31
CA GLU A 128 -22.63 -1.99 -45.96
C GLU A 128 -24.09 -2.03 -45.48
N PHE A 129 -24.31 -2.01 -44.16
CA PHE A 129 -25.66 -1.97 -43.60
C PHE A 129 -26.43 -0.67 -43.94
N SER A 130 -25.77 0.49 -43.90
CA SER A 130 -26.39 1.79 -44.22
C SER A 130 -26.78 1.91 -45.70
N SER A 131 -26.12 1.16 -46.59
CA SER A 131 -26.37 1.16 -48.03
C SER A 131 -27.55 0.27 -48.44
N THR A 132 -27.93 -0.69 -47.61
CA THR A 132 -29.12 -1.54 -47.77
C THR A 132 -30.34 -0.88 -47.09
N SER A 133 -31.04 -0.01 -47.82
CA SER A 133 -32.16 0.81 -47.32
C SER A 133 -33.47 0.06 -47.01
N LEU A 134 -33.46 -1.06 -46.27
CA LEU A 134 -34.67 -1.84 -45.97
C LEU A 134 -34.60 -2.53 -44.60
N ASN A 135 -35.37 -2.00 -43.63
CA ASN A 135 -35.82 -2.60 -42.36
C ASN A 135 -34.75 -3.25 -41.45
N ALA A 136 -34.91 -3.14 -40.12
CA ALA A 136 -34.00 -3.70 -39.12
C ALA A 136 -33.85 -5.25 -39.11
N ASN A 137 -34.27 -5.93 -40.19
CA ASN A 137 -34.27 -7.38 -40.39
C ASN A 137 -33.37 -7.86 -41.57
N ALA A 138 -32.43 -7.04 -42.03
CA ALA A 138 -31.48 -7.45 -43.08
C ALA A 138 -30.49 -8.53 -42.56
N LYS A 139 -30.58 -9.74 -43.12
CA LYS A 139 -29.63 -10.84 -42.92
C LYS A 139 -28.34 -10.57 -43.71
N VAL A 140 -27.43 -9.76 -43.16
CA VAL A 140 -26.11 -9.53 -43.75
C VAL A 140 -25.17 -10.67 -43.33
N PRO A 141 -24.73 -11.57 -44.23
CA PRO A 141 -23.78 -12.62 -43.89
C PRO A 141 -22.39 -11.98 -43.75
N HIS A 142 -22.01 -11.61 -42.53
CA HIS A 142 -20.70 -11.02 -42.29
C HIS A 142 -19.79 -12.05 -41.60
N GLY A 143 -18.70 -12.44 -42.27
CA GLY A 143 -17.64 -13.21 -41.63
C GLY A 143 -16.93 -12.33 -40.61
N LEU A 144 -16.83 -12.74 -39.33
CA LEU A 144 -16.14 -12.02 -38.25
C LEU A 144 -14.85 -11.37 -38.79
N SER A 145 -14.88 -10.05 -39.03
CA SER A 145 -13.78 -9.38 -39.71
C SER A 145 -12.62 -9.30 -38.71
N SER A 146 -11.47 -9.84 -39.10
CA SER A 146 -10.21 -9.67 -38.37
C SER A 146 -9.24 -8.78 -39.15
N HIS A 147 -9.78 -7.92 -40.03
CA HIS A 147 -9.00 -7.03 -40.88
C HIS A 147 -9.54 -5.60 -40.85
N SER A 148 -8.70 -4.70 -40.36
CA SER A 148 -8.81 -3.25 -40.47
C SER A 148 -8.62 -2.83 -41.92
N GLY A 149 -9.70 -2.46 -42.60
CA GLY A 149 -9.65 -1.70 -43.84
C GLY A 149 -9.29 -0.25 -43.55
N ALA A 150 -8.00 0.09 -43.59
CA ALA A 150 -7.53 1.47 -43.76
C ALA A 150 -6.19 1.48 -44.51
N THR A 151 -6.26 1.28 -45.82
CA THR A 151 -5.24 1.82 -46.74
C THR A 151 -5.75 3.19 -47.19
N GLU A 152 -5.11 4.26 -46.72
CA GLU A 152 -4.62 5.35 -47.57
C GLU A 152 -3.89 6.41 -46.72
N ASN A 153 -2.63 6.63 -47.09
CA ASN A 153 -1.81 7.76 -46.68
C ASN A 153 -2.27 9.00 -47.46
N LEU A 154 -2.69 10.07 -46.78
CA LEU A 154 -2.66 11.41 -47.36
C LEU A 154 -1.97 12.40 -46.42
N THR A 155 -1.10 13.16 -47.06
CA THR A 155 -0.03 14.02 -46.58
C THR A 155 -0.52 15.31 -45.89
N GLN A 156 0.37 15.89 -45.07
CA GLN A 156 0.27 17.20 -44.40
C GLN A 156 -0.31 18.35 -45.24
N LYS A 157 -1.27 19.12 -44.68
CA LYS A 157 -1.28 20.61 -44.58
C LYS A 157 -2.48 21.15 -43.75
N PRO A 158 -2.49 22.43 -43.31
CA PRO A 158 -2.63 22.80 -41.90
C PRO A 158 -4.01 23.34 -41.49
N LEU A 159 -4.15 23.55 -40.18
CA LEU A 159 -5.22 24.30 -39.51
C LEU A 159 -5.60 25.59 -40.27
N LYS A 160 -6.78 25.59 -40.84
CA LYS A 160 -7.70 26.73 -40.96
C LYS A 160 -9.04 26.14 -41.37
N ASP A 161 -10.10 26.55 -40.68
CA ASP A 161 -11.54 26.29 -40.90
C ASP A 161 -12.28 25.98 -39.58
N GLN A 162 -11.58 25.91 -38.46
CA GLN A 162 -12.18 25.86 -37.12
C GLN A 162 -12.47 27.24 -36.50
N GLU A 163 -12.61 28.27 -37.34
CA GLU A 163 -13.01 29.63 -36.91
C GLU A 163 -14.47 29.97 -37.28
N ASP A 164 -15.16 29.14 -38.07
CA ASP A 164 -16.54 29.43 -38.55
C ASP A 164 -17.66 28.67 -37.81
N LEU A 165 -17.34 27.72 -36.93
CA LEU A 165 -18.35 26.98 -36.14
C LEU A 165 -18.48 27.46 -34.68
N LEU A 166 -17.57 28.31 -34.19
CA LEU A 166 -17.60 28.88 -32.84
C LEU A 166 -18.37 30.21 -32.75
N LYS A 167 -18.80 30.80 -33.88
CA LYS A 167 -19.53 32.07 -33.91
C LYS A 167 -21.05 31.98 -33.73
N ASN A 168 -21.62 30.79 -33.58
CA ASN A 168 -23.08 30.63 -33.45
C ASN A 168 -23.58 30.40 -32.02
N THR A 169 -22.72 30.47 -31.01
CA THR A 169 -23.15 30.30 -29.60
C THR A 169 -23.04 31.58 -28.75
N GLU A 170 -22.51 32.68 -29.30
CA GLU A 170 -22.44 33.98 -28.60
C GLU A 170 -23.58 34.97 -28.94
N ASN A 171 -24.54 34.60 -29.79
CA ASN A 171 -25.65 35.50 -30.19
C ASN A 171 -27.05 35.06 -29.69
N LEU A 172 -27.16 34.55 -28.47
CA LEU A 172 -28.46 34.18 -27.87
C LEU A 172 -28.71 34.79 -26.48
N ASN A 173 -28.09 35.93 -26.16
CA ASN A 173 -28.39 36.68 -24.94
C ASN A 173 -28.93 38.10 -25.15
N GLU A 174 -29.45 38.41 -26.34
CA GLU A 174 -30.31 39.58 -26.53
C GLU A 174 -31.52 39.22 -27.41
N THR A 175 -32.64 39.86 -27.10
CA THR A 175 -33.96 39.88 -27.75
C THR A 175 -34.98 38.77 -27.43
N THR A 176 -35.89 39.17 -26.54
CA THR A 176 -37.28 38.75 -26.42
C THR A 176 -38.03 38.82 -27.76
N GLN A 177 -39.02 37.92 -27.93
CA GLN A 177 -40.09 37.85 -28.95
C GLN A 177 -39.78 37.06 -30.24
N ASN A 178 -39.88 35.73 -30.17
CA ASN A 178 -40.88 34.94 -30.90
C ASN A 178 -40.68 33.45 -30.59
N ALA A 179 -41.63 32.87 -29.84
CA ALA A 179 -41.64 31.44 -29.55
C ALA A 179 -42.12 30.67 -30.79
N THR A 180 -41.19 30.24 -31.63
CA THR A 180 -41.44 29.16 -32.58
C THR A 180 -41.66 27.90 -31.75
N LYS A 181 -42.91 27.43 -31.66
CA LYS A 181 -43.24 26.17 -30.97
C LYS A 181 -42.52 25.02 -31.69
N LEU A 182 -41.43 24.55 -31.11
CA LEU A 182 -40.77 23.29 -31.49
C LEU A 182 -41.83 22.18 -31.51
N SER A 183 -41.74 21.28 -32.49
CA SER A 183 -42.64 20.14 -32.58
C SER A 183 -42.44 19.22 -31.36
N PRO A 184 -43.47 18.46 -30.92
CA PRO A 184 -43.34 17.52 -29.80
C PRO A 184 -42.18 16.51 -29.97
N LEU A 185 -41.81 16.20 -31.21
CA LEU A 185 -40.69 15.31 -31.54
C LEU A 185 -39.33 15.97 -31.32
N GLU A 186 -39.17 17.25 -31.67
CA GLU A 186 -37.92 18.01 -31.45
C GLU A 186 -37.71 18.26 -29.95
N GLN A 187 -38.77 18.52 -29.20
CA GLN A 187 -38.73 18.68 -27.75
C GLN A 187 -38.34 17.36 -27.05
N ALA A 188 -38.91 16.23 -27.48
CA ALA A 188 -38.54 14.90 -26.98
C ALA A 188 -37.08 14.52 -27.32
N ASN A 189 -36.59 14.89 -28.50
CA ASN A 189 -35.19 14.65 -28.90
C ASN A 189 -34.22 15.51 -28.09
N ALA A 190 -34.55 16.78 -27.83
CA ALA A 190 -33.75 17.67 -26.98
C ALA A 190 -33.71 17.18 -25.53
N GLU A 191 -34.85 16.73 -24.98
CA GLU A 191 -34.92 16.15 -23.63
C GLU A 191 -34.12 14.84 -23.52
N LYS A 192 -34.18 13.97 -24.53
CA LYS A 192 -33.40 12.72 -24.58
C LYS A 192 -31.89 13.00 -24.64
N LEU A 193 -31.47 13.99 -25.42
CA LEU A 193 -30.06 14.41 -25.49
C LEU A 193 -29.57 15.00 -24.17
N ALA A 194 -30.38 15.87 -23.54
CA ALA A 194 -30.08 16.46 -22.24
C ALA A 194 -30.07 15.43 -21.09
N LYS A 195 -30.83 14.34 -21.22
CA LYS A 195 -30.80 13.21 -20.28
C LYS A 195 -29.52 12.38 -20.46
N LEU A 196 -29.14 12.07 -21.70
CA LEU A 196 -27.89 11.36 -22.02
C LEU A 196 -26.64 12.13 -21.56
N GLN A 197 -26.61 13.45 -21.75
CA GLN A 197 -25.52 14.31 -21.26
C GLN A 197 -25.41 14.27 -19.73
N ARG A 198 -26.54 14.35 -19.01
CA ARG A 198 -26.56 14.23 -17.55
C ARG A 198 -26.10 12.87 -17.05
N GLU A 199 -26.49 11.79 -17.72
CA GLU A 199 -26.03 10.43 -17.41
C GLU A 199 -24.52 10.26 -17.67
N GLN A 200 -24.00 10.87 -18.73
CA GLN A 200 -22.56 10.89 -19.04
C GLN A 200 -21.76 11.68 -18.00
N GLU A 201 -22.22 12.87 -17.62
CA GLU A 201 -21.59 13.69 -16.57
C GLU A 201 -21.61 12.98 -15.21
N GLN A 202 -22.70 12.29 -14.84
CA GLN A 202 -22.77 11.50 -13.62
C GLN A 202 -21.78 10.34 -13.64
N SER A 203 -21.69 9.61 -14.75
CA SER A 203 -20.75 8.50 -14.90
C SER A 203 -19.29 8.96 -14.88
N GLU A 204 -18.97 10.09 -15.51
CA GLU A 204 -17.63 10.68 -15.46
C GLU A 204 -17.27 11.14 -14.04
N GLN A 205 -18.20 11.73 -13.31
CA GLN A 205 -18.00 12.08 -11.91
C GLN A 205 -17.79 10.85 -11.01
N GLU A 206 -18.54 9.78 -11.22
CA GLU A 206 -18.35 8.51 -10.50
C GLU A 206 -17.00 7.87 -10.81
N PHE A 207 -16.56 7.91 -12.07
CA PHE A 207 -15.24 7.43 -12.49
C PHE A 207 -14.11 8.24 -11.84
N LEU A 208 -14.20 9.57 -11.86
CA LEU A 208 -13.22 10.45 -11.21
C LEU A 208 -13.17 10.21 -9.70
N LYS A 209 -14.32 10.02 -9.04
CA LYS A 209 -14.40 9.66 -7.62
C LYS A 209 -13.74 8.30 -7.34
N ALA A 210 -13.99 7.29 -8.18
CA ALA A 210 -13.39 5.97 -8.03
C ALA A 210 -11.86 6.02 -8.20
N LYS A 211 -11.37 6.76 -9.19
CA LYS A 211 -9.94 6.98 -9.44
C LYS A 211 -9.26 7.71 -8.29
N GLU A 212 -9.91 8.75 -7.75
CA GLU A 212 -9.42 9.47 -6.57
C GLU A 212 -9.40 8.57 -5.32
N GLN A 213 -10.44 7.75 -5.12
CA GLN A 213 -10.50 6.80 -4.02
C GLN A 213 -9.42 5.72 -4.13
N GLU A 214 -9.12 5.23 -5.34
CA GLU A 214 -8.03 4.28 -5.57
C GLU A 214 -6.66 4.92 -5.29
N ALA A 215 -6.43 6.17 -5.72
CA ALA A 215 -5.20 6.90 -5.43
C ALA A 215 -5.00 7.08 -3.92
N LYS A 216 -6.05 7.52 -3.20
CA LYS A 216 -6.04 7.62 -1.73
C LYS A 216 -5.77 6.27 -1.06
N ARG A 217 -6.36 5.18 -1.57
CA ARG A 217 -6.13 3.83 -1.07
C ARG A 217 -4.67 3.39 -1.26
N LYS A 218 -4.06 3.67 -2.41
CA LYS A 218 -2.64 3.35 -2.68
C LYS A 218 -1.70 4.15 -1.76
N GLU A 219 -1.97 5.43 -1.57
CA GLU A 219 -1.18 6.28 -0.67
C GLU A 219 -1.31 5.81 0.79
N ALA A 220 -2.52 5.51 1.25
CA ALA A 220 -2.77 5.00 2.60
C ALA A 220 -2.10 3.63 2.82
N LEU A 221 -2.17 2.73 1.84
CA LEU A 221 -1.46 1.45 1.89
C LEU A 221 0.05 1.66 1.97
N LYS A 222 0.62 2.57 1.18
CA LYS A 222 2.05 2.87 1.22
C LYS A 222 2.48 3.35 2.61
N LYS A 223 1.74 4.30 3.20
CA LYS A 223 2.01 4.79 4.57
C LYS A 223 1.88 3.68 5.61
N LYS A 224 0.88 2.80 5.49
CA LYS A 224 0.73 1.60 6.34
C LYS A 224 1.97 0.73 6.22
N LEU A 225 2.37 0.34 5.01
CA LEU A 225 3.55 -0.51 4.79
C LEU A 225 4.85 0.13 5.30
N GLU A 226 5.03 1.44 5.14
CA GLU A 226 6.19 2.15 5.69
C GLU A 226 6.22 2.12 7.22
N HIS A 227 5.08 2.36 7.87
CA HIS A 227 4.94 2.24 9.32
C HIS A 227 5.21 0.81 9.81
N GLU A 228 4.62 -0.18 9.15
CA GLU A 228 4.79 -1.60 9.48
C GLU A 228 6.24 -2.07 9.29
N ARG A 229 6.91 -1.63 8.22
CA ARG A 229 8.33 -1.92 7.98
C ARG A 229 9.25 -1.25 9.00
N GLY A 230 8.92 -0.02 9.42
CA GLY A 230 9.63 0.68 10.50
C GLY A 230 9.54 -0.08 11.83
N ASN A 231 8.35 -0.58 12.17
CA ASN A 231 8.10 -1.37 13.38
C ASN A 231 8.77 -2.75 13.34
N ALA A 232 8.98 -3.33 12.15
CA ALA A 232 9.68 -4.61 11.98
C ALA A 232 11.17 -4.53 12.37
N GLY A 233 11.76 -3.34 12.46
CA GLY A 233 13.18 -3.12 12.73
C GLY A 233 14.07 -3.46 11.52
N ASN A 234 15.32 -2.98 11.54
CA ASN A 234 16.29 -3.26 10.47
C ASN A 234 16.65 -4.75 10.43
N ILE A 235 16.74 -5.34 9.24
CA ILE A 235 17.21 -6.74 9.08
C ILE A 235 18.68 -6.80 9.55
N GLU A 236 19.16 -7.92 10.10
CA GLU A 236 20.59 -8.10 10.37
C GLU A 236 21.49 -7.95 9.12
N SER A 237 20.88 -8.00 7.92
CA SER A 237 21.51 -7.63 6.65
C SER A 237 21.76 -6.14 6.48
N GLN A 238 21.17 -5.32 7.34
CA GLN A 238 21.29 -3.87 7.39
C GLN A 238 22.14 -3.39 8.59
N THR A 239 22.64 -4.31 9.42
CA THR A 239 23.63 -3.96 10.45
C THR A 239 24.85 -3.39 9.74
N LYS A 240 25.21 -2.15 10.06
CA LYS A 240 26.35 -1.47 9.46
C LYS A 240 27.62 -2.23 9.85
N ILE A 241 28.30 -2.81 8.86
CA ILE A 241 29.63 -3.38 9.06
C ILE A 241 30.62 -2.24 8.78
N GLU A 242 31.43 -1.92 9.79
CA GLU A 242 32.53 -0.97 9.59
C GLU A 242 33.67 -1.72 8.90
N VAL A 243 33.87 -1.43 7.62
CA VAL A 243 35.00 -1.94 6.84
C VAL A 243 36.16 -0.97 7.03
N GLY A 244 37.28 -1.49 7.53
CA GLY A 244 38.50 -0.73 7.76
C GLY A 244 39.32 -0.49 6.50
N GLU A 245 40.58 -0.07 6.70
CA GLU A 245 41.53 0.09 5.61
C GLU A 245 41.99 -1.25 5.02
N ASP A 246 42.36 -1.22 3.75
CA ASP A 246 42.80 -2.39 3.02
C ASP A 246 44.09 -2.97 3.57
N ILE A 247 44.11 -4.30 3.69
CA ILE A 247 45.34 -5.03 3.98
C ILE A 247 46.14 -5.25 2.69
N PRO A 248 47.48 -5.34 2.78
CA PRO A 248 48.30 -5.74 1.64
C PRO A 248 47.88 -7.14 1.14
N THR A 249 47.48 -7.21 -0.13
CA THR A 249 47.04 -8.47 -0.76
C THR A 249 47.75 -8.66 -2.11
N GLN A 250 48.15 -9.89 -2.41
CA GLN A 250 48.69 -10.26 -3.72
C GLN A 250 47.69 -11.14 -4.47
N ILE A 251 46.90 -10.51 -5.34
CA ILE A 251 45.89 -11.17 -6.17
C ILE A 251 46.56 -12.09 -7.20
N GLN A 252 46.07 -13.32 -7.31
CA GLN A 252 46.56 -14.34 -8.22
C GLN A 252 45.70 -14.34 -9.50
N ALA A 253 45.94 -13.36 -10.37
CA ALA A 253 45.13 -13.14 -11.58
C ALA A 253 45.16 -14.32 -12.58
N GLN A 254 46.18 -15.17 -12.50
CA GLN A 254 46.32 -16.38 -13.32
C GLN A 254 45.40 -17.54 -12.89
N ILE A 255 44.84 -17.49 -11.67
CA ILE A 255 43.91 -18.49 -11.17
C ILE A 255 42.48 -18.05 -11.53
N PRO A 256 41.66 -18.90 -12.18
CA PRO A 256 40.26 -18.58 -12.43
C PRO A 256 39.52 -18.19 -11.16
N LYS A 257 38.69 -17.14 -11.24
CA LYS A 257 37.91 -16.66 -10.10
C LYS A 257 37.03 -17.77 -9.54
N SER A 258 37.01 -17.87 -8.22
CA SER A 258 36.03 -18.69 -7.52
C SER A 258 34.68 -17.97 -7.52
N ARG A 259 33.60 -18.72 -7.33
CA ARG A 259 32.24 -18.15 -7.27
C ARG A 259 31.49 -18.68 -6.08
N VAL A 260 30.73 -17.78 -5.45
CA VAL A 260 29.74 -18.13 -4.45
C VAL A 260 28.38 -17.66 -4.94
N ARG A 261 27.41 -18.57 -4.90
CA ARG A 261 26.03 -18.31 -5.32
C ARG A 261 25.14 -18.30 -4.07
N LEU A 262 24.50 -17.16 -3.80
CA LEU A 262 23.44 -17.06 -2.79
C LEU A 262 22.11 -17.53 -3.36
N ASN A 263 21.80 -17.05 -4.56
CA ASN A 263 20.65 -17.41 -5.39
C ASN A 263 21.01 -17.13 -6.86
N GLU A 264 20.06 -17.26 -7.79
CA GLU A 264 20.35 -17.07 -9.22
C GLU A 264 20.69 -15.63 -9.62
N ARG A 265 20.32 -14.64 -8.80
CA ARG A 265 20.59 -13.21 -9.08
C ARG A 265 21.86 -12.72 -8.37
N GLU A 266 22.20 -13.33 -7.25
CA GLU A 266 23.31 -12.92 -6.39
C GLU A 266 24.44 -13.95 -6.47
N ILE A 267 25.30 -13.77 -7.47
CA ILE A 267 26.52 -14.54 -7.70
C ILE A 267 27.71 -13.62 -7.50
N TYR A 268 28.60 -13.98 -6.57
CA TYR A 268 29.77 -13.22 -6.22
C TYR A 268 31.02 -13.90 -6.77
N ASP A 269 31.73 -13.19 -7.64
CA ASP A 269 33.07 -13.57 -8.10
C ASP A 269 34.09 -13.24 -7.00
N LEU A 270 34.99 -14.17 -6.74
CA LEU A 270 36.03 -14.07 -5.71
C LEU A 270 37.41 -14.34 -6.33
N ASP A 271 38.35 -13.42 -6.09
CA ASP A 271 39.73 -13.57 -6.48
C ASP A 271 40.52 -14.35 -5.42
N TYR A 272 41.45 -15.20 -5.85
CA TYR A 272 42.41 -15.82 -4.94
C TYR A 272 43.51 -14.81 -4.58
N ALA A 273 43.80 -14.65 -3.30
CA ALA A 273 44.74 -13.67 -2.79
C ALA A 273 45.69 -14.27 -1.76
N ILE A 274 46.97 -13.94 -1.86
CA ILE A 274 47.95 -14.23 -0.80
C ILE A 274 47.96 -13.04 0.17
N VAL A 275 47.81 -13.35 1.46
CA VAL A 275 47.79 -12.38 2.55
C VAL A 275 48.67 -12.84 3.70
N LYS A 276 49.11 -11.91 4.56
CA LYS A 276 49.84 -12.29 5.77
C LYS A 276 48.88 -12.76 6.85
N ALA A 277 49.27 -13.81 7.57
CA ALA A 277 48.50 -14.42 8.63
C ALA A 277 48.05 -13.39 9.70
N LYS A 278 48.95 -12.46 10.08
CA LYS A 278 48.68 -11.42 11.09
C LYS A 278 47.61 -10.40 10.69
N ASP A 279 47.32 -10.25 9.40
CA ASP A 279 46.40 -9.23 8.88
C ASP A 279 44.95 -9.76 8.82
N LEU A 280 44.75 -11.06 9.04
CA LEU A 280 43.45 -11.71 9.08
C LEU A 280 42.78 -11.54 10.44
N LYS A 281 41.48 -11.20 10.40
CA LYS A 281 40.68 -10.88 11.58
C LYS A 281 39.46 -11.81 11.67
N PRO A 282 39.62 -13.06 12.15
CA PRO A 282 38.47 -13.92 12.42
C PRO A 282 37.66 -13.36 13.60
N SER A 283 36.34 -13.41 13.51
CA SER A 283 35.42 -12.95 14.57
C SER A 283 34.54 -14.10 15.09
N PHE A 284 34.36 -14.15 16.40
CA PHE A 284 33.53 -15.15 17.11
C PHE A 284 32.43 -14.53 17.97
N THR A 285 32.37 -13.20 18.03
CA THR A 285 31.33 -12.45 18.75
C THR A 285 30.24 -12.04 17.78
N THR A 286 28.98 -12.08 18.19
CA THR A 286 27.85 -11.60 17.38
C THR A 286 27.99 -10.10 17.08
N GLY A 287 27.91 -9.74 15.78
CA GLY A 287 28.15 -8.39 15.29
C GLY A 287 29.20 -8.34 14.17
N GLY A 288 29.00 -7.47 13.18
CA GLY A 288 29.87 -7.39 12.00
C GLY A 288 29.67 -8.56 11.03
N THR A 289 30.76 -9.19 10.57
CA THR A 289 30.74 -10.32 9.63
C THR A 289 30.42 -11.68 10.28
N GLN A 290 30.30 -11.75 11.62
CA GLN A 290 29.95 -12.99 12.32
C GLN A 290 28.45 -13.07 12.61
N LYS A 291 27.83 -14.17 12.16
CA LYS A 291 26.38 -14.43 12.27
C LYS A 291 26.00 -15.59 13.19
N ARG A 292 26.97 -16.24 13.85
CA ARG A 292 26.73 -17.31 14.83
C ARG A 292 26.79 -16.78 16.26
N THR A 293 25.99 -17.35 17.14
CA THR A 293 26.04 -17.14 18.60
C THR A 293 27.12 -17.97 19.30
N ASP A 294 27.52 -19.12 18.75
CA ASP A 294 28.38 -20.09 19.45
C ASP A 294 29.69 -20.42 18.70
N MET A 295 30.81 -20.37 19.44
CA MET A 295 32.15 -20.79 18.98
C MET A 295 32.36 -22.29 19.24
N ASN A 296 32.89 -23.03 18.26
CA ASN A 296 33.26 -24.43 18.42
C ASN A 296 34.79 -24.56 18.56
N GLU A 297 35.26 -24.68 19.79
CA GLU A 297 36.69 -24.80 20.12
C GLU A 297 37.31 -26.12 19.62
N GLU A 298 36.58 -27.23 19.70
CA GLU A 298 37.06 -28.53 19.24
C GLU A 298 37.35 -28.54 17.74
N GLN A 299 36.49 -27.89 16.95
CA GLN A 299 36.68 -27.77 15.51
C GLN A 299 37.93 -26.93 15.19
N ILE A 300 38.15 -25.81 15.88
CA ILE A 300 39.34 -24.98 15.69
C ILE A 300 40.60 -25.78 16.02
N LYS A 301 40.60 -26.47 17.15
CA LYS A 301 41.72 -27.31 17.58
C LYS A 301 42.00 -28.45 16.60
N SER A 302 40.94 -29.10 16.11
CA SER A 302 41.06 -30.16 15.09
C SER A 302 41.71 -29.65 13.80
N ILE A 303 41.34 -28.45 13.33
CA ILE A 303 41.94 -27.83 12.14
C ILE A 303 43.41 -27.47 12.39
N ALA A 304 43.73 -26.92 13.57
CA ALA A 304 45.08 -26.54 13.96
C ALA A 304 46.04 -27.75 14.03
N GLU A 305 45.59 -28.86 14.61
CA GLU A 305 46.41 -30.03 14.90
C GLU A 305 46.39 -31.10 13.78
N ASN A 306 45.27 -31.24 13.07
CA ASN A 306 45.02 -32.30 12.11
C ASN A 306 44.38 -31.77 10.81
N PHE A 307 45.03 -30.78 10.19
CA PHE A 307 44.58 -30.21 8.92
C PHE A 307 44.45 -31.28 7.82
N ASP A 308 43.27 -31.35 7.19
CA ASP A 308 42.99 -32.24 6.06
C ASP A 308 42.69 -31.42 4.79
N PRO A 309 43.62 -31.40 3.82
CA PRO A 309 43.46 -30.70 2.54
C PRO A 309 42.17 -31.07 1.80
N LYS A 310 41.72 -32.33 1.88
CA LYS A 310 40.56 -32.82 1.11
C LYS A 310 39.24 -32.21 1.56
N LYS A 311 39.19 -31.63 2.76
CA LYS A 311 38.00 -30.96 3.30
C LYS A 311 37.85 -29.52 2.80
N ILE A 312 38.89 -28.95 2.21
CA ILE A 312 38.93 -27.53 1.82
C ILE A 312 39.16 -27.39 0.32
N PHE A 313 40.11 -28.13 -0.27
CA PHE A 313 40.43 -27.94 -1.67
C PHE A 313 39.50 -28.74 -2.58
N GLY A 314 38.89 -28.07 -3.56
CA GLY A 314 38.01 -28.68 -4.55
C GLY A 314 36.55 -28.88 -4.12
N SER A 315 36.18 -28.46 -2.90
CA SER A 315 34.79 -28.52 -2.41
C SER A 315 33.88 -27.43 -2.98
N GLY A 316 34.44 -26.30 -3.43
CA GLY A 316 33.71 -25.20 -4.06
C GLY A 316 32.81 -24.40 -3.10
N GLY A 317 32.22 -23.30 -3.59
CA GLY A 317 31.26 -22.49 -2.83
C GLY A 317 31.83 -21.98 -1.50
N PHE A 318 31.05 -22.05 -0.42
CA PHE A 318 31.49 -21.64 0.92
C PHE A 318 32.45 -22.64 1.60
N GLU A 319 32.60 -23.84 1.04
CA GLU A 319 33.41 -24.94 1.59
C GLU A 319 34.88 -24.90 1.19
N ASP A 320 35.18 -24.18 0.13
CA ASP A 320 36.53 -23.90 -0.32
C ASP A 320 37.23 -22.88 0.59
N LEU A 321 38.46 -22.46 0.25
CA LEU A 321 39.29 -21.51 1.01
C LEU A 321 38.50 -20.34 1.63
N PRO A 322 38.86 -19.84 2.83
CA PRO A 322 38.09 -18.82 3.51
C PRO A 322 37.89 -17.53 2.68
N ILE A 323 36.76 -16.87 2.88
CA ILE A 323 36.39 -15.63 2.19
C ILE A 323 36.56 -14.47 3.16
N ILE A 324 37.31 -13.45 2.76
CA ILE A 324 37.58 -12.27 3.58
C ILE A 324 37.19 -10.98 2.85
N LEU A 325 36.95 -9.91 3.61
CA LEU A 325 36.92 -8.55 3.11
C LEU A 325 38.34 -8.05 2.85
N HIS A 326 38.44 -6.97 2.08
CA HIS A 326 39.72 -6.35 1.74
C HIS A 326 40.50 -5.80 2.94
N ASP A 327 39.85 -5.62 4.10
CA ASP A 327 40.46 -5.16 5.36
C ASP A 327 40.88 -6.30 6.29
N GLY A 328 40.76 -7.55 5.83
CA GLY A 328 41.14 -8.76 6.57
C GLY A 328 40.01 -9.38 7.42
N GLN A 329 38.85 -8.75 7.54
CA GLN A 329 37.70 -9.33 8.24
C GLN A 329 37.19 -10.59 7.52
N VAL A 330 36.91 -11.65 8.25
CA VAL A 330 36.46 -12.92 7.66
C VAL A 330 34.94 -12.92 7.48
N ILE A 331 34.47 -13.11 6.24
CA ILE A 331 33.05 -13.23 5.88
C ILE A 331 32.58 -14.69 6.03
N ALA A 332 33.40 -15.62 5.53
CA ALA A 332 33.10 -17.05 5.57
C ALA A 332 34.34 -17.86 5.95
N GLY A 333 34.19 -18.75 6.93
CA GLY A 333 35.27 -19.62 7.40
C GLY A 333 36.04 -19.12 8.62
N ASN A 334 35.39 -18.43 9.57
CA ASN A 334 35.98 -17.98 10.84
C ASN A 334 36.75 -19.10 11.58
N HIS A 335 36.15 -20.29 11.77
CA HIS A 335 36.82 -21.42 12.43
C HIS A 335 38.03 -21.94 11.64
N ARG A 336 37.99 -21.87 10.29
CA ARG A 336 39.12 -22.30 9.44
C ARG A 336 40.28 -21.34 9.55
N ILE A 337 40.04 -20.03 9.47
CA ILE A 337 41.09 -19.03 9.65
C ILE A 337 41.68 -19.14 11.05
N ALA A 338 40.87 -19.22 12.11
CA ALA A 338 41.41 -19.38 13.46
C ALA A 338 42.26 -20.66 13.64
N GLY A 339 41.87 -21.78 13.04
CA GLY A 339 42.69 -22.99 13.02
C GLY A 339 43.98 -22.83 12.22
N MET A 340 43.91 -22.18 11.04
CA MET A 340 45.05 -21.91 10.16
C MET A 340 46.10 -20.99 10.80
N LEU A 341 45.65 -19.99 11.57
CA LEU A 341 46.53 -19.10 12.33
C LEU A 341 47.27 -19.83 13.46
N ASN A 342 46.74 -20.97 13.92
CA ASN A 342 47.29 -21.77 15.00
C ASN A 342 47.83 -23.13 14.53
N PHE A 343 48.22 -23.26 13.26
CA PHE A 343 48.72 -24.53 12.73
C PHE A 343 49.92 -25.07 13.50
N THR A 344 49.86 -26.35 13.84
CA THR A 344 51.06 -27.10 14.22
C THR A 344 52.01 -27.21 13.02
N PRO A 345 53.32 -27.44 13.22
CA PRO A 345 54.27 -27.64 12.11
C PRO A 345 53.82 -28.72 11.12
N LYS A 346 53.17 -29.78 11.61
CA LYS A 346 52.59 -30.85 10.79
C LYS A 346 51.45 -30.34 9.90
N SER A 347 50.49 -29.63 10.48
CA SER A 347 49.36 -29.05 9.73
C SER A 347 49.83 -28.00 8.73
N ARG A 348 50.80 -27.17 9.11
CA ARG A 348 51.39 -26.15 8.24
C ARG A 348 52.04 -26.78 7.01
N PHE A 349 52.86 -27.80 7.21
CA PHE A 349 53.48 -28.54 6.11
C PHE A 349 52.44 -29.17 5.18
N ALA A 350 51.38 -29.77 5.74
CA ALA A 350 50.28 -30.35 4.95
C ALA A 350 49.54 -29.29 4.12
N TYR A 351 49.33 -28.10 4.68
CA TYR A 351 48.71 -26.96 4.01
C TYR A 351 49.59 -26.43 2.86
N GLU A 352 50.86 -26.13 3.11
CA GLU A 352 51.79 -25.61 2.10
C GLU A 352 51.96 -26.59 0.93
N ARG A 353 52.10 -27.88 1.23
CA ARG A 353 52.17 -28.92 0.20
C ARG A 353 50.91 -28.94 -0.66
N ALA A 354 49.73 -28.86 -0.03
CA ALA A 354 48.47 -28.85 -0.77
C ALA A 354 48.31 -27.60 -1.65
N ILE A 355 48.71 -26.42 -1.17
CA ILE A 355 48.66 -25.19 -1.98
C ILE A 355 49.57 -25.30 -3.21
N LYS A 356 50.78 -25.85 -3.03
CA LYS A 356 51.70 -26.09 -4.14
C LYS A 356 51.16 -27.09 -5.17
N GLU A 357 50.53 -28.17 -4.69
CA GLU A 357 49.96 -29.20 -5.55
C GLU A 357 48.72 -28.72 -6.32
N TYR A 358 47.80 -28.00 -5.66
CA TYR A 358 46.53 -27.58 -6.27
C TYR A 358 46.59 -26.27 -7.04
N TYR A 359 47.35 -25.28 -6.56
CA TYR A 359 47.38 -23.92 -7.10
C TYR A 359 48.73 -23.53 -7.70
N HIS A 360 49.76 -24.39 -7.59
CA HIS A 360 51.11 -24.12 -8.08
C HIS A 360 51.73 -22.84 -7.49
N ILE A 361 51.42 -22.56 -6.21
CA ILE A 361 51.93 -21.42 -5.46
C ILE A 361 52.87 -21.91 -4.36
N ASP A 362 54.04 -21.29 -4.25
CA ASP A 362 54.93 -21.42 -3.09
C ASP A 362 54.64 -20.29 -2.09
N LEU A 363 54.10 -20.65 -0.92
CA LEU A 363 53.79 -19.70 0.17
C LEU A 363 54.98 -19.53 1.12
N LYS A 364 55.19 -18.32 1.64
CA LYS A 364 56.08 -18.09 2.77
C LYS A 364 55.44 -18.54 4.10
N PRO A 365 56.24 -18.78 5.17
CA PRO A 365 55.73 -19.28 6.44
C PRO A 365 54.63 -18.43 7.08
N ASP A 366 54.64 -17.11 6.88
CA ASP A 366 53.65 -16.15 7.41
C ASP A 366 52.51 -15.84 6.44
N GLU A 367 52.45 -16.49 5.28
CA GLU A 367 51.45 -16.26 4.24
C GLU A 367 50.35 -17.34 4.22
N LEU A 368 49.14 -16.93 3.85
CA LEU A 368 47.97 -17.79 3.63
C LEU A 368 47.29 -17.40 2.31
N LEU A 369 46.77 -18.40 1.59
CA LEU A 369 45.91 -18.22 0.42
C LEU A 369 44.44 -18.16 0.87
N VAL A 370 43.76 -17.08 0.49
CA VAL A 370 42.34 -16.80 0.80
C VAL A 370 41.60 -16.35 -0.45
N ARG A 371 40.28 -16.18 -0.34
CA ARG A 371 39.43 -15.62 -1.38
C ARG A 371 38.91 -14.25 -0.97
N VAL A 372 38.94 -13.29 -1.88
CA VAL A 372 38.50 -11.90 -1.65
C VAL A 372 37.46 -11.54 -2.71
N PRO A 373 36.35 -10.87 -2.38
CA PRO A 373 35.40 -10.36 -3.37
C PRO A 373 36.09 -9.56 -4.47
N HIS A 374 35.77 -9.87 -5.73
CA HIS A 374 36.35 -9.15 -6.86
C HIS A 374 35.93 -7.67 -6.87
N ASN A 375 34.67 -7.42 -6.48
CA ASN A 375 34.11 -6.09 -6.33
C ASN A 375 33.93 -5.78 -4.84
N ARG A 376 34.02 -4.49 -4.49
CA ARG A 376 33.64 -4.00 -3.16
C ARG A 376 32.18 -4.29 -2.92
N LEU A 377 31.91 -4.97 -1.83
CA LEU A 377 30.57 -5.31 -1.38
C LEU A 377 30.01 -4.19 -0.50
N ASN A 378 28.73 -3.90 -0.66
CA ASN A 378 27.99 -3.05 0.27
C ASN A 378 27.58 -3.85 1.52
N ASN A 379 27.14 -3.16 2.58
CA ASN A 379 26.78 -3.82 3.85
C ASN A 379 25.74 -4.93 3.70
N THR A 380 24.75 -4.76 2.81
CA THR A 380 23.73 -5.78 2.56
C THR A 380 24.34 -7.03 1.93
N GLU A 381 25.20 -6.87 0.93
CA GLU A 381 25.90 -7.97 0.29
C GLU A 381 26.83 -8.71 1.26
N ILE A 382 27.59 -7.97 2.07
CA ILE A 382 28.49 -8.56 3.08
C ILE A 382 27.69 -9.39 4.08
N ASN A 383 26.62 -8.81 4.63
CA ASN A 383 25.80 -9.50 5.61
C ASN A 383 25.11 -10.74 5.01
N ASN A 384 24.63 -10.66 3.77
CA ASN A 384 23.98 -11.78 3.08
C ASN A 384 24.98 -12.92 2.83
N LEU A 385 26.20 -12.61 2.38
CA LEU A 385 27.27 -13.61 2.24
C LEU A 385 27.66 -14.24 3.58
N ALA A 386 27.78 -13.44 4.63
CA ALA A 386 28.08 -13.94 5.97
C ALA A 386 26.99 -14.89 6.48
N ALA A 387 25.72 -14.54 6.32
CA ALA A 387 24.57 -15.36 6.71
C ALA A 387 24.53 -16.68 5.93
N SER A 388 24.63 -16.62 4.60
CA SER A 388 24.54 -17.81 3.74
C SER A 388 25.76 -18.71 3.80
N SER A 389 26.91 -18.24 4.28
CA SER A 389 28.05 -19.12 4.57
C SER A 389 27.74 -20.21 5.61
N ASN A 390 26.62 -20.05 6.34
CA ASN A 390 26.11 -21.01 7.32
C ASN A 390 24.99 -21.91 6.77
N GLN A 391 24.59 -21.75 5.51
CA GLN A 391 23.47 -22.46 4.90
C GLN A 391 23.71 -23.98 4.88
N GLY A 392 22.80 -24.76 5.49
CA GLY A 392 22.90 -26.22 5.61
C GLY A 392 23.82 -26.73 6.73
N ARG A 393 24.37 -25.82 7.54
CA ARG A 393 25.22 -26.10 8.72
C ARG A 393 24.71 -25.34 9.94
N PHE A 394 23.41 -25.42 10.13
CA PHE A 394 22.73 -24.72 11.19
C PHE A 394 22.96 -25.46 12.50
N ASN A 395 23.63 -24.80 13.44
CA ASN A 395 23.76 -25.31 14.81
C ASN A 395 22.48 -25.02 15.62
N SER A 396 21.58 -24.19 15.08
CA SER A 396 20.38 -23.73 15.75
C SER A 396 19.29 -23.30 14.76
N GLU A 397 18.03 -23.26 15.21
CA GLU A 397 16.86 -22.84 14.41
C GLU A 397 16.92 -21.37 14.01
N SER A 398 17.50 -20.54 14.88
CA SER A 398 17.77 -19.13 14.63
C SER A 398 18.72 -18.93 13.44
N ASP A 399 19.82 -19.71 13.37
CA ASP A 399 20.77 -19.64 12.25
C ASP A 399 20.09 -19.99 10.92
N HIS A 400 19.20 -20.99 10.97
CA HIS A 400 18.41 -21.39 9.81
C HIS A 400 17.48 -20.27 9.36
N ALA A 401 16.72 -19.66 10.29
CA ALA A 401 15.81 -18.57 9.98
C ALA A 401 16.52 -17.33 9.40
N ILE A 402 17.70 -16.97 9.91
CA ILE A 402 18.51 -15.85 9.37
C ILE A 402 18.96 -16.14 7.95
N ALA A 403 19.50 -17.34 7.69
CA ALA A 403 20.00 -17.70 6.37
C ALA A 403 18.88 -17.72 5.32
N VAL A 404 17.72 -18.27 5.70
CA VAL A 404 16.51 -18.30 4.88
C VAL A 404 15.98 -16.89 4.60
N LEU A 405 15.88 -16.03 5.62
CA LEU A 405 15.47 -14.64 5.45
C LEU A 405 16.42 -13.87 4.50
N SER A 406 17.73 -14.06 4.67
CA SER A 406 18.75 -13.44 3.81
C SER A 406 18.64 -13.91 2.37
N HIS A 407 18.41 -15.21 2.15
CA HIS A 407 18.26 -15.79 0.82
C HIS A 407 17.06 -15.21 0.06
N TYR A 408 15.91 -15.01 0.72
CA TYR A 408 14.68 -14.52 0.08
C TYR A 408 14.47 -13.00 0.17
N GLU A 409 15.38 -12.24 0.80
CA GLU A 409 15.19 -10.81 1.12
C GLU A 409 14.80 -9.98 -0.10
N ALA A 410 15.49 -10.18 -1.24
CA ALA A 410 15.21 -9.45 -2.48
C ALA A 410 13.76 -9.68 -2.95
N LYS A 411 13.29 -10.93 -2.93
CA LYS A 411 11.94 -11.29 -3.35
C LYS A 411 10.87 -10.83 -2.36
N LEU A 412 11.18 -10.83 -1.08
CA LEU A 412 10.30 -10.32 -0.03
C LEU A 412 10.06 -8.81 -0.16
N LYS A 413 11.10 -8.04 -0.50
CA LYS A 413 10.98 -6.60 -0.77
C LYS A 413 10.10 -6.29 -1.99
N GLU A 414 10.12 -7.18 -3.00
CA GLU A 414 9.29 -7.12 -4.20
C GLU A 414 7.83 -7.56 -3.95
N LEU A 415 7.54 -8.26 -2.85
CA LEU A 415 6.21 -8.80 -2.54
C LEU A 415 5.30 -7.72 -1.94
N ASP A 416 4.66 -6.91 -2.78
CA ASP A 416 3.83 -5.76 -2.36
C ASP A 416 2.31 -6.00 -2.43
N GLN A 417 1.88 -7.23 -2.76
CA GLN A 417 0.47 -7.57 -2.99
C GLN A 417 -0.07 -8.60 -1.99
N LYS A 418 -1.39 -8.59 -1.83
CA LYS A 418 -2.14 -9.63 -1.10
C LYS A 418 -2.13 -10.95 -1.88
N LEU A 419 -1.95 -12.06 -1.17
CA LEU A 419 -1.95 -13.43 -1.68
C LEU A 419 -3.31 -14.08 -1.43
N ASN A 420 -4.19 -14.10 -2.43
CA ASN A 420 -5.54 -14.66 -2.26
C ASN A 420 -5.54 -16.17 -2.47
N ALA A 421 -5.95 -16.93 -1.46
CA ALA A 421 -6.02 -18.38 -1.50
C ALA A 421 -7.22 -18.91 -0.70
N ASP A 422 -7.79 -20.02 -1.15
CA ASP A 422 -8.99 -20.63 -0.53
C ASP A 422 -8.65 -21.51 0.69
N SER A 423 -7.39 -21.89 0.84
CA SER A 423 -6.90 -22.70 1.97
C SER A 423 -5.46 -22.32 2.37
N VAL A 424 -5.08 -22.66 3.61
CA VAL A 424 -3.70 -22.51 4.10
C VAL A 424 -2.68 -23.26 3.24
N TYR A 425 -3.06 -24.41 2.68
CA TYR A 425 -2.20 -25.24 1.84
C TYR A 425 -1.90 -24.57 0.51
N SER A 426 -2.93 -24.03 -0.15
CA SER A 426 -2.73 -23.22 -1.36
C SER A 426 -2.00 -21.91 -1.07
N LEU A 427 -2.19 -21.31 0.11
CA LEU A 427 -1.55 -20.06 0.49
C LEU A 427 -0.05 -20.22 0.63
N LYS A 428 0.41 -21.24 1.36
CA LYS A 428 1.85 -21.48 1.54
C LYS A 428 2.55 -21.84 0.23
N ASP A 429 1.88 -22.56 -0.67
CA ASP A 429 2.40 -22.84 -2.01
C ASP A 429 2.47 -21.57 -2.86
N MET A 430 1.51 -20.65 -2.70
CA MET A 430 1.51 -19.36 -3.38
C MET A 430 2.65 -18.47 -2.89
N VAL A 431 2.90 -18.43 -1.58
CA VAL A 431 4.09 -17.75 -1.01
C VAL A 431 5.35 -18.31 -1.64
N ALA A 432 5.50 -19.64 -1.65
CA ALA A 432 6.68 -20.30 -2.21
C ALA A 432 6.87 -19.97 -3.70
N LYS A 433 5.80 -19.98 -4.50
CA LYS A 433 5.85 -19.63 -5.93
C LYS A 433 6.24 -18.18 -6.17
N ASN A 434 5.75 -17.24 -5.36
CA ASN A 434 6.07 -15.81 -5.51
C ASN A 434 7.50 -15.49 -5.08
N LEU A 435 8.01 -16.19 -4.05
CA LEU A 435 9.38 -16.03 -3.56
C LEU A 435 10.41 -16.86 -4.33
N ASN A 436 9.97 -17.74 -5.24
CA ASN A 436 10.88 -18.54 -6.03
C ASN A 436 11.70 -17.67 -7.02
N PHE A 437 13.01 -17.92 -7.07
CA PHE A 437 13.90 -17.21 -7.99
C PHE A 437 13.80 -17.75 -9.42
N ASP A 438 13.67 -19.07 -9.58
CA ASP A 438 13.56 -19.74 -10.87
C ASP A 438 12.21 -20.46 -11.01
N LYS A 439 11.55 -20.29 -12.15
CA LYS A 439 10.31 -21.01 -12.45
C LYS A 439 10.53 -22.50 -12.73
N ALA A 440 11.75 -22.93 -13.05
CA ALA A 440 12.06 -24.33 -13.36
C ALA A 440 12.43 -25.18 -12.13
N THR A 441 12.75 -24.55 -10.99
CA THR A 441 13.03 -25.26 -9.73
C THR A 441 11.76 -25.42 -8.88
N HIS A 442 11.69 -26.52 -8.12
CA HIS A 442 10.58 -26.72 -7.20
C HIS A 442 10.68 -25.73 -6.03
N PRO A 443 9.65 -24.90 -5.77
CA PRO A 443 9.70 -23.94 -4.69
C PRO A 443 9.87 -24.61 -3.32
N ASN A 444 10.77 -24.09 -2.48
CA ASN A 444 10.90 -24.56 -1.10
C ASN A 444 9.81 -23.91 -0.23
N VAL A 445 8.74 -24.65 0.01
CA VAL A 445 7.55 -24.15 0.73
C VAL A 445 7.88 -23.78 2.17
N GLY A 446 8.66 -24.59 2.89
CA GLY A 446 8.99 -24.34 4.29
C GLY A 446 9.79 -23.06 4.47
N ASP A 447 10.91 -22.96 3.75
CA ASP A 447 11.84 -21.85 3.90
C ASP A 447 11.23 -20.54 3.40
N SER A 448 10.50 -20.56 2.27
CA SER A 448 9.85 -19.36 1.74
C SER A 448 8.85 -18.77 2.74
N ASN A 449 8.06 -19.61 3.39
CA ASN A 449 7.07 -19.16 4.37
C ASN A 449 7.73 -18.74 5.70
N LEU A 450 8.78 -19.43 6.13
CA LEU A 450 9.58 -19.00 7.28
C LEU A 450 10.21 -17.63 7.03
N ALA A 451 10.76 -17.40 5.83
CA ALA A 451 11.32 -16.12 5.43
C ALA A 451 10.26 -15.01 5.49
N LEU A 452 9.06 -15.25 4.96
CA LEU A 452 7.96 -14.28 5.00
C LEU A 452 7.48 -13.98 6.43
N LEU A 453 7.41 -14.99 7.29
CA LEU A 453 7.07 -14.80 8.70
C LEU A 453 8.12 -13.93 9.42
N MET A 454 9.40 -14.26 9.24
CA MET A 454 10.52 -13.51 9.84
C MET A 454 10.68 -12.11 9.23
N TYR A 455 10.27 -11.92 7.98
CA TYR A 455 10.26 -10.62 7.33
C TYR A 455 9.26 -9.66 7.99
N ASN A 456 8.09 -10.18 8.36
CA ASN A 456 6.97 -9.44 8.94
C ASN A 456 7.02 -9.34 10.48
N MET A 457 7.95 -10.01 11.16
CA MET A 457 8.07 -10.01 12.61
C MET A 457 9.06 -8.92 13.11
N PRO A 458 8.80 -8.27 14.25
CA PRO A 458 9.65 -7.25 14.84
C PRO A 458 10.96 -7.85 15.32
N ARG A 459 12.04 -7.11 15.07
CA ARG A 459 13.41 -7.45 15.43
C ARG A 459 13.83 -6.62 16.63
N THR A 460 13.21 -6.86 17.79
CA THR A 460 13.67 -6.32 19.07
C THR A 460 14.82 -7.16 19.61
N LYS A 461 15.67 -6.57 20.47
CA LYS A 461 16.99 -7.05 20.91
C LYS A 461 17.05 -8.47 21.54
N THR A 462 15.94 -9.18 21.73
CA THR A 462 15.90 -10.49 22.40
C THR A 462 14.77 -11.45 21.97
N GLN A 463 13.98 -11.17 20.92
CA GLN A 463 12.68 -11.87 20.76
C GLN A 463 12.32 -12.43 19.38
N GLY A 464 12.89 -11.98 18.25
CA GLY A 464 12.51 -12.55 16.94
C GLY A 464 13.19 -13.89 16.65
N ILE A 465 14.48 -13.81 16.35
CA ILE A 465 15.28 -14.96 15.90
C ILE A 465 15.62 -15.88 17.08
N GLU A 466 16.07 -15.34 18.22
CA GLU A 466 16.49 -16.11 19.41
C GLU A 466 15.35 -16.91 20.07
N LEU A 467 14.10 -16.51 19.83
CA LEU A 467 12.91 -17.17 20.38
C LEU A 467 12.77 -18.61 19.89
N LEU A 468 13.09 -18.88 18.63
CA LEU A 468 13.05 -20.24 18.08
C LEU A 468 14.00 -21.16 18.84
N ASN A 469 15.24 -20.72 19.06
CA ASN A 469 16.23 -21.49 19.83
C ASN A 469 15.80 -21.71 21.29
N ARG A 470 15.31 -20.65 21.95
CA ARG A 470 14.84 -20.72 23.34
C ARG A 470 13.76 -21.79 23.50
N TRP A 471 12.77 -21.78 22.61
CA TRP A 471 11.68 -22.75 22.66
C TRP A 471 12.08 -24.13 22.17
N GLN A 472 12.92 -24.25 21.14
CA GLN A 472 13.45 -25.55 20.74
C GLN A 472 14.16 -26.24 21.92
N LYS A 473 14.96 -25.49 22.67
CA LYS A 473 15.60 -25.98 23.91
C LYS A 473 14.58 -26.34 25.00
N ALA A 474 13.58 -25.48 25.24
CA ALA A 474 12.54 -25.74 26.24
C ALA A 474 11.65 -26.96 25.89
N PHE A 475 11.54 -27.30 24.61
CA PHE A 475 10.82 -28.45 24.06
C PHE A 475 11.75 -29.60 23.65
N SER A 476 12.99 -29.67 24.16
CA SER A 476 13.93 -30.75 23.82
C SER A 476 13.34 -32.16 24.04
N ASN A 477 12.45 -32.30 25.02
CA ASN A 477 11.78 -33.56 25.37
C ASN A 477 10.42 -33.74 24.66
N ASP A 478 9.95 -32.75 23.91
CA ASP A 478 8.68 -32.76 23.17
C ASP A 478 8.78 -31.92 21.89
N ILE A 479 9.66 -32.36 20.99
CA ILE A 479 9.94 -31.66 19.73
C ILE A 479 8.69 -31.60 18.81
N LYS A 480 7.76 -32.55 18.97
CA LYS A 480 6.51 -32.57 18.19
C LYS A 480 5.63 -31.38 18.52
N SER A 481 5.48 -31.03 19.80
CA SER A 481 4.74 -29.83 20.22
C SER A 481 5.42 -28.53 19.76
N TYR A 482 6.75 -28.49 19.79
CA TYR A 482 7.50 -27.37 19.21
C TYR A 482 7.19 -27.18 17.71
N GLU A 483 7.36 -28.23 16.91
CA GLU A 483 7.10 -28.19 15.47
C GLU A 483 5.62 -27.89 15.17
N LYS A 484 4.69 -28.34 16.02
CA LYS A 484 3.26 -28.02 15.88
C LYS A 484 3.00 -26.52 15.94
N VAL A 485 3.53 -25.83 16.95
CA VAL A 485 3.37 -24.36 17.10
C VAL A 485 4.11 -23.65 15.97
N LYS A 486 5.38 -23.97 15.73
CA LYS A 486 6.19 -23.38 14.66
C LYS A 486 5.48 -23.47 13.30
N LYS A 487 5.01 -24.66 12.93
CA LYS A 487 4.30 -24.90 11.67
C LYS A 487 2.97 -24.15 11.58
N MET A 488 2.25 -23.95 12.69
CA MET A 488 1.03 -23.14 12.72
C MET A 488 1.31 -21.71 12.23
N PHE A 489 2.39 -21.08 12.70
CA PHE A 489 2.79 -19.74 12.29
C PHE A 489 3.40 -19.69 10.89
N VAL A 490 4.31 -20.61 10.58
CA VAL A 490 4.99 -20.67 9.28
C VAL A 490 3.97 -20.87 8.16
N ASP A 491 3.06 -21.86 8.26
CA ASP A 491 2.04 -22.07 7.24
C ASP A 491 1.06 -20.88 7.08
N ASN A 492 0.95 -20.02 8.10
CA ASN A 492 0.13 -18.80 8.09
C ASN A 492 0.91 -17.51 7.80
N ALA A 493 2.18 -17.59 7.37
CA ALA A 493 2.96 -16.41 7.01
C ALA A 493 2.25 -15.52 5.98
N GLY A 494 1.63 -16.15 4.98
CA GLY A 494 0.79 -15.46 3.99
C GLY A 494 -0.46 -14.81 4.58
N SER A 495 -1.05 -15.36 5.65
CA SER A 495 -2.23 -14.80 6.32
C SER A 495 -1.88 -13.50 7.04
N PHE A 496 -0.75 -13.49 7.75
CA PHE A 496 -0.23 -12.28 8.40
C PHE A 496 0.13 -11.21 7.38
N HIS A 497 0.83 -11.59 6.30
CA HIS A 497 1.11 -10.71 5.16
C HIS A 497 -0.18 -10.12 4.58
N ASN A 498 -1.20 -10.95 4.36
CA ASN A 498 -2.47 -10.49 3.81
C ASN A 498 -3.17 -9.45 4.67
N LEU A 499 -3.11 -9.56 6.00
CA LEU A 499 -3.71 -8.59 6.92
C LEU A 499 -2.97 -7.25 6.89
N ILE A 500 -1.64 -7.27 6.78
CA ILE A 500 -0.82 -6.06 6.58
C ILE A 500 -1.29 -5.34 5.31
N HIS A 501 -1.51 -6.07 4.22
CA HIS A 501 -1.96 -5.53 2.93
C HIS A 501 -3.47 -5.31 2.82
N ASP A 502 -4.27 -5.57 3.87
CA ASP A 502 -5.72 -5.42 3.84
C ASP A 502 -6.18 -4.02 4.27
N MET A 503 -6.64 -3.22 3.30
CA MET A 503 -7.18 -1.88 3.55
C MET A 503 -8.60 -1.89 4.15
N ASN A 504 -9.25 -3.04 4.30
CA ASN A 504 -10.46 -3.13 5.10
C ASN A 504 -10.16 -2.96 6.60
N PHE A 505 -8.93 -3.22 7.03
CA PHE A 505 -8.47 -3.15 8.42
C PHE A 505 -7.17 -2.33 8.50
N PRO A 506 -7.21 -1.03 8.16
CA PRO A 506 -6.00 -0.21 8.05
C PRO A 506 -5.30 0.00 9.40
N ASN A 507 -6.04 -0.03 10.51
CA ASN A 507 -5.50 0.17 11.86
C ASN A 507 -5.18 -1.15 12.58
N VAL A 508 -5.39 -2.30 11.92
CA VAL A 508 -4.95 -3.60 12.45
C VAL A 508 -3.53 -3.87 11.99
N SER A 509 -2.64 -3.86 12.97
CA SER A 509 -1.20 -4.05 12.83
C SER A 509 -0.80 -5.24 13.69
N LEU A 510 -0.56 -6.41 13.08
CA LEU A 510 -0.13 -7.60 13.82
C LEU A 510 1.39 -7.74 13.88
N ASN A 511 2.12 -7.09 12.96
CA ASN A 511 3.56 -7.22 12.84
C ASN A 511 4.22 -7.01 14.21
N ALA A 512 3.97 -5.88 14.88
CA ALA A 512 4.53 -5.47 16.17
C ALA A 512 4.29 -6.48 17.30
N TYR A 513 3.30 -7.36 17.14
CA TYR A 513 2.89 -8.34 18.14
C TYR A 513 3.29 -9.77 17.76
N LEU A 514 3.70 -10.05 16.52
CA LEU A 514 3.92 -11.42 16.03
C LEU A 514 4.92 -12.21 16.89
N SER A 515 5.99 -11.55 17.34
CA SER A 515 7.01 -12.15 18.20
C SER A 515 6.41 -12.59 19.54
N ASP A 516 5.69 -11.69 20.21
CA ASP A 516 5.07 -11.94 21.51
C ASP A 516 3.92 -12.95 21.43
N ILE A 517 3.13 -12.90 20.35
CA ILE A 517 2.07 -13.87 20.06
C ILE A 517 2.66 -15.27 19.90
N MET A 518 3.76 -15.40 19.15
CA MET A 518 4.45 -16.66 18.96
C MET A 518 5.05 -17.17 20.27
N ASP A 519 5.68 -16.28 21.05
CA ASP A 519 6.23 -16.60 22.37
C ASP A 519 5.16 -17.17 23.30
N ARG A 520 4.03 -16.45 23.39
CA ARG A 520 2.90 -16.84 24.23
C ARG A 520 2.27 -18.13 23.77
N SER A 521 2.26 -18.41 22.46
CA SER A 521 1.74 -19.67 21.91
C SER A 521 2.57 -20.87 22.34
N PHE A 522 3.91 -20.75 22.32
CA PHE A 522 4.78 -21.78 22.87
C PHE A 522 4.63 -21.93 24.38
N ALA A 523 4.63 -20.83 25.13
CA ALA A 523 4.43 -20.85 26.58
C ALA A 523 3.09 -21.47 26.96
N ASN A 524 2.03 -21.18 26.21
CA ASN A 524 0.71 -21.73 26.43
C ASN A 524 0.73 -23.26 26.32
N LEU A 525 1.30 -23.78 25.22
CA LEU A 525 1.34 -25.21 24.97
C LEU A 525 2.26 -25.94 25.97
N LYS A 526 3.34 -25.28 26.42
CA LYS A 526 4.28 -25.84 27.40
C LYS A 526 3.72 -25.90 28.81
N ASN A 527 3.07 -24.83 29.26
CA ASN A 527 2.80 -24.59 30.68
C ASN A 527 1.37 -24.95 31.10
N TYR A 528 0.43 -25.08 30.17
CA TYR A 528 -0.97 -25.33 30.49
C TYR A 528 -1.48 -26.61 29.83
N GLN A 529 -2.32 -27.36 30.54
CA GLN A 529 -2.91 -28.59 30.03
C GLN A 529 -4.08 -28.30 29.06
N SER A 530 -4.77 -27.17 29.22
CA SER A 530 -5.91 -26.80 28.39
C SER A 530 -5.98 -25.30 28.07
N THR A 531 -6.72 -24.96 27.01
CA THR A 531 -7.03 -23.55 26.68
C THR A 531 -7.75 -22.87 27.85
N SER A 532 -8.72 -23.56 28.47
CA SER A 532 -9.53 -23.00 29.56
C SER A 532 -8.68 -22.59 30.76
N GLU A 533 -7.70 -23.42 31.13
CA GLU A 533 -6.76 -23.13 32.20
C GLU A 533 -5.92 -21.88 31.88
N SER A 534 -5.35 -21.82 30.68
CA SER A 534 -4.53 -20.69 30.25
C SER A 534 -5.29 -19.36 30.20
N LEU A 535 -6.55 -19.38 29.74
CA LEU A 535 -7.39 -18.19 29.70
C LEU A 535 -7.86 -17.78 31.09
N LYS A 536 -8.07 -18.75 32.00
CA LYS A 536 -8.41 -18.48 33.40
C LYS A 536 -7.27 -17.76 34.10
N ASP A 537 -6.04 -18.27 34.00
CA ASP A 537 -4.85 -17.63 34.57
C ASP A 537 -4.65 -16.20 34.04
N LEU A 538 -4.79 -16.03 32.73
CA LEU A 538 -4.75 -14.72 32.09
C LEU A 538 -5.86 -13.78 32.60
N SER A 539 -7.08 -14.28 32.73
CA SER A 539 -8.19 -13.50 33.27
C SER A 539 -7.97 -13.11 34.73
N GLU A 540 -7.37 -13.98 35.55
CA GLU A 540 -7.07 -13.68 36.93
C GLU A 540 -5.98 -12.61 37.05
N LYS A 541 -4.96 -12.65 36.19
CA LYS A 541 -3.92 -11.62 36.11
C LYS A 541 -4.51 -10.23 35.85
N PHE A 542 -5.40 -10.11 34.87
CA PHE A 542 -6.03 -8.82 34.55
C PHE A 542 -7.18 -8.42 35.49
N TYR A 543 -7.66 -9.34 36.34
CA TYR A 543 -8.70 -9.07 37.33
C TYR A 543 -8.14 -8.63 38.70
N LYS A 544 -6.99 -9.16 39.12
CA LYS A 544 -6.40 -8.90 40.46
C LYS A 544 -5.65 -7.58 40.57
N THR A 545 -5.31 -6.94 39.45
CA THR A 545 -4.65 -5.64 39.42
C THR A 545 -5.72 -4.57 39.16
N SER A 546 -5.87 -3.59 40.05
CA SER A 546 -6.77 -2.44 39.88
C SER A 546 -6.57 -1.86 38.48
N SER A 547 -7.65 -1.71 37.70
CA SER A 547 -7.61 -1.25 36.31
C SER A 547 -7.08 0.18 36.13
N LEU A 548 -6.78 0.92 37.19
CA LEU A 548 -6.18 2.26 37.11
C LEU A 548 -4.64 2.25 37.22
N ASP A 549 -4.05 1.41 38.08
CA ASP A 549 -2.60 1.50 38.39
C ASP A 549 -1.70 0.88 37.30
N MET A 550 -2.26 0.06 36.39
CA MET A 550 -1.48 -0.59 35.32
C MET A 550 -1.28 0.29 34.07
N PHE A 551 -2.23 1.18 33.75
CA PHE A 551 -2.23 1.92 32.49
C PHE A 551 -1.52 3.28 32.55
N GLU A 552 -1.07 3.70 33.74
CA GLU A 552 -0.27 4.93 33.89
C GLU A 552 1.18 4.80 33.38
N LYS A 553 1.65 3.58 33.05
CA LYS A 553 3.00 3.35 32.50
C LYS A 553 2.93 3.02 31.01
N SER A 554 3.28 3.99 30.15
CA SER A 554 3.17 3.90 28.68
C SER A 554 3.86 2.69 28.05
N ASP A 555 4.94 2.18 28.65
CA ASP A 555 5.72 1.07 28.11
C ASP A 555 5.09 -0.31 28.38
N GLN A 556 4.11 -0.40 29.30
CA GLN A 556 3.46 -1.65 29.69
C GLN A 556 2.26 -2.02 28.79
N GLY A 557 1.59 -1.02 28.18
CA GLY A 557 0.34 -1.22 27.43
C GLY A 557 0.49 -2.04 26.15
N ILE A 558 1.64 -1.97 25.46
CA ILE A 558 1.94 -2.83 24.30
C ILE A 558 2.16 -4.29 24.76
N SER A 559 2.82 -4.51 25.89
CA SER A 559 3.05 -5.84 26.47
C SER A 559 1.73 -6.50 26.92
N ASP A 560 0.82 -5.74 27.52
CA ASP A 560 -0.42 -6.30 28.08
C ASP A 560 -1.42 -6.75 27.01
N ILE A 561 -1.60 -5.98 25.93
CA ILE A 561 -2.44 -6.43 24.80
C ILE A 561 -1.80 -7.62 24.08
N SER A 562 -0.47 -7.68 23.99
CA SER A 562 0.27 -8.80 23.43
C SER A 562 -0.02 -10.10 24.17
N GLU A 563 -0.15 -10.06 25.49
CA GLU A 563 -0.46 -11.24 26.29
C GLU A 563 -1.87 -11.78 26.03
N ILE A 564 -2.87 -10.89 25.94
CA ILE A 564 -4.26 -11.29 25.64
C ILE A 564 -4.39 -11.80 24.22
N LEU A 565 -3.83 -11.07 23.25
CA LEU A 565 -3.81 -11.44 21.84
C LEU A 565 -3.05 -12.76 21.61
N GLY A 566 -1.89 -12.91 22.25
CA GLY A 566 -1.11 -14.14 22.26
C GLY A 566 -1.88 -15.31 22.86
N GLY A 567 -2.60 -15.10 23.96
CA GLY A 567 -3.50 -16.12 24.53
C GLY A 567 -4.67 -16.49 23.61
N ALA A 568 -5.24 -15.52 22.90
CA ALA A 568 -6.33 -15.73 21.95
C ALA A 568 -5.90 -16.55 20.72
N ILE A 569 -4.65 -16.38 20.26
CA ILE A 569 -4.07 -17.14 19.14
C ILE A 569 -3.51 -18.50 19.61
N ALA A 570 -2.91 -18.56 20.79
CA ALA A 570 -2.30 -19.77 21.32
C ALA A 570 -3.24 -20.98 21.36
N ARG A 571 -4.54 -20.75 21.58
CA ARG A 571 -5.54 -21.83 21.59
C ARG A 571 -5.62 -22.61 20.28
N PHE A 572 -5.30 -21.99 19.13
CA PHE A 572 -5.34 -22.67 17.83
C PHE A 572 -4.30 -23.80 17.75
N ALA A 573 -3.19 -23.70 18.48
CA ALA A 573 -2.17 -24.75 18.56
C ALA A 573 -2.71 -26.08 19.12
N ARG A 574 -3.87 -26.06 19.80
CA ARG A 574 -4.50 -27.25 20.38
C ARG A 574 -5.48 -27.97 19.45
N PHE A 575 -5.82 -27.39 18.30
CA PHE A 575 -6.65 -28.08 17.29
C PHE A 575 -5.88 -29.22 16.61
N ASP A 576 -6.61 -30.10 15.92
CA ASP A 576 -6.03 -31.19 15.14
C ASP A 576 -5.18 -30.66 13.98
N ASP A 577 -5.68 -29.64 13.28
CA ASP A 577 -4.97 -28.89 12.25
C ASP A 577 -4.87 -27.41 12.64
N PRO A 578 -3.85 -27.02 13.42
CA PRO A 578 -3.66 -25.65 13.87
C PRO A 578 -3.50 -24.66 12.72
N SER A 579 -2.79 -25.05 11.66
CA SER A 579 -2.50 -24.19 10.52
C SER A 579 -3.80 -23.80 9.81
N LYS A 580 -4.70 -24.77 9.56
CA LYS A 580 -6.02 -24.51 8.98
C LYS A 580 -6.90 -23.70 9.92
N ALA A 581 -6.95 -24.05 11.20
CA ALA A 581 -7.80 -23.36 12.17
C ALA A 581 -7.43 -21.86 12.30
N LEU A 582 -6.14 -21.55 12.36
CA LEU A 582 -5.65 -20.17 12.39
C LEU A 582 -5.91 -19.46 11.07
N PHE A 583 -5.70 -20.12 9.91
CA PHE A 583 -6.00 -19.54 8.60
C PHE A 583 -7.45 -19.09 8.47
N GLU A 584 -8.40 -19.92 8.89
CA GLU A 584 -9.82 -19.58 8.85
C GLU A 584 -10.12 -18.36 9.76
N ALA A 585 -9.50 -18.28 10.94
CA ALA A 585 -9.67 -17.12 11.83
C ALA A 585 -9.03 -15.83 11.27
N LEU A 586 -7.97 -15.94 10.47
CA LEU A 586 -7.29 -14.77 9.90
C LEU A 586 -7.80 -14.36 8.51
N ARG A 587 -8.73 -15.12 7.92
CA ARG A 587 -9.28 -14.81 6.60
C ARG A 587 -10.17 -13.57 6.66
N SER A 588 -9.91 -12.58 5.81
CA SER A 588 -10.61 -11.28 5.83
C SER A 588 -12.13 -11.38 5.85
N ASP A 589 -12.72 -12.27 5.06
CA ASP A 589 -14.18 -12.44 5.01
C ASP A 589 -14.74 -13.04 6.30
N ASN A 590 -13.99 -13.94 6.94
CA ASN A 590 -14.38 -14.53 8.22
C ASN A 590 -14.22 -13.51 9.36
N ILE A 591 -13.22 -12.62 9.29
CA ILE A 591 -13.06 -11.49 10.22
C ILE A 591 -14.26 -10.55 10.10
N LYS A 592 -14.60 -10.11 8.87
CA LYS A 592 -15.78 -9.26 8.63
C LYS A 592 -17.05 -9.88 9.18
N LYS A 593 -17.25 -11.17 8.90
CA LYS A 593 -18.39 -11.95 9.39
C LYS A 593 -18.44 -11.97 10.92
N GLY A 594 -17.34 -12.32 11.57
CA GLY A 594 -17.30 -12.40 13.03
C GLY A 594 -17.43 -11.04 13.73
N LEU A 595 -16.81 -9.98 13.19
CA LEU A 595 -16.98 -8.61 13.71
C LEU A 595 -18.46 -8.19 13.72
N LYS A 596 -19.21 -8.60 12.69
CA LYS A 596 -20.65 -8.38 12.62
C LYS A 596 -21.43 -9.24 13.60
N GLU A 597 -21.15 -10.55 13.65
CA GLU A 597 -21.83 -11.50 14.54
C GLU A 597 -21.65 -11.15 16.02
N PHE A 598 -20.46 -10.70 16.41
CA PHE A 598 -20.14 -10.28 17.77
C PHE A 598 -20.46 -8.82 18.08
N LYS A 599 -21.13 -8.11 17.14
CA LYS A 599 -21.53 -6.70 17.28
C LYS A 599 -20.36 -5.77 17.64
N ILE A 600 -19.20 -6.02 17.03
CA ILE A 600 -17.99 -5.20 17.18
C ILE A 600 -18.00 -4.08 16.12
N ALA A 601 -18.30 -4.43 14.86
CA ALA A 601 -18.41 -3.49 13.74
C ALA A 601 -19.29 -4.02 12.60
N ASP A 602 -19.81 -3.12 11.77
CA ASP A 602 -20.56 -3.45 10.54
C ASP A 602 -20.02 -2.63 9.34
N ILE A 603 -20.55 -2.90 8.14
CA ILE A 603 -20.18 -2.24 6.87
C ILE A 603 -20.52 -0.75 6.89
N THR A 604 -21.60 -0.38 7.56
CA THR A 604 -22.08 0.99 7.69
C THR A 604 -22.16 1.35 9.16
N LYS A 605 -21.72 2.57 9.51
CA LYS A 605 -21.99 3.14 10.82
C LYS A 605 -23.50 3.12 11.07
N ASP A 606 -23.93 2.45 12.13
CA ASP A 606 -25.33 2.46 12.54
C ASP A 606 -25.70 3.90 12.91
N MET A 607 -26.66 4.47 12.18
CA MET A 607 -27.12 5.84 12.40
C MET A 607 -27.80 6.02 13.76
N PHE A 608 -28.20 4.93 14.41
CA PHE A 608 -28.89 4.92 15.70
C PHE A 608 -27.99 4.50 16.86
N ASP A 609 -26.78 3.97 16.59
CA ASP A 609 -25.76 3.72 17.60
C ASP A 609 -24.52 4.61 17.36
N PRO A 610 -24.35 5.71 18.12
CA PRO A 610 -23.20 6.60 17.96
C PRO A 610 -21.85 5.93 18.29
N LYS A 611 -21.85 4.74 18.93
CA LYS A 611 -20.66 3.94 19.23
C LYS A 611 -20.34 2.88 18.18
N SER A 612 -21.18 2.73 17.14
CA SER A 612 -20.93 1.76 16.08
C SER A 612 -19.66 2.12 15.28
N LYS A 613 -18.88 1.09 14.97
CA LYS A 613 -17.62 1.18 14.20
C LYS A 613 -17.80 0.60 12.80
N GLU A 614 -17.12 1.18 11.82
CA GLU A 614 -16.95 0.59 10.50
C GLU A 614 -15.70 -0.32 10.49
N PHE A 615 -15.61 -1.24 9.52
CA PHE A 615 -14.42 -2.11 9.41
C PHE A 615 -13.10 -1.35 9.33
N LYS A 616 -13.10 -0.17 8.68
CA LYS A 616 -11.90 0.67 8.57
C LYS A 616 -11.43 1.26 9.91
N ASP A 617 -12.31 1.31 10.90
CA ASP A 617 -12.04 1.88 12.23
C ASP A 617 -11.56 0.82 13.22
N ILE A 618 -11.56 -0.47 12.83
CA ILE A 618 -11.14 -1.59 13.66
C ILE A 618 -9.65 -1.49 13.96
N ASP A 619 -9.32 -1.53 15.25
CA ASP A 619 -7.94 -1.54 15.76
C ASP A 619 -7.55 -2.92 16.31
N ILE A 620 -6.36 -2.99 16.92
CA ILE A 620 -5.83 -4.23 17.50
C ILE A 620 -6.67 -4.76 18.67
N TYR A 621 -7.34 -3.90 19.43
CA TYR A 621 -8.17 -4.29 20.57
C TYR A 621 -9.46 -4.93 20.09
N ASP A 622 -10.12 -4.32 19.10
CA ASP A 622 -11.31 -4.88 18.45
C ASP A 622 -10.97 -6.23 17.79
N PHE A 623 -9.82 -6.33 17.14
CA PHE A 623 -9.33 -7.57 16.55
C PHE A 623 -9.03 -8.64 17.60
N THR A 624 -8.47 -8.27 18.75
CA THR A 624 -8.24 -9.18 19.88
C THR A 624 -9.55 -9.70 20.45
N HIS A 625 -10.57 -8.84 20.59
CA HIS A 625 -11.91 -9.25 20.99
C HIS A 625 -12.50 -10.25 19.99
N TYR A 626 -12.40 -9.99 18.68
CA TYR A 626 -12.79 -10.95 17.65
C TYR A 626 -12.07 -12.30 17.81
N LEU A 627 -10.75 -12.31 17.99
CA LEU A 627 -9.97 -13.54 18.14
C LEU A 627 -10.27 -14.30 19.42
N LEU A 628 -10.69 -13.62 20.49
CA LEU A 628 -11.22 -14.27 21.69
C LEU A 628 -12.56 -14.96 21.37
N MET A 629 -13.38 -14.43 20.47
CA MET A 629 -14.74 -14.95 20.25
C MET A 629 -14.88 -15.88 19.04
N VAL A 630 -13.97 -15.84 18.07
CA VAL A 630 -14.09 -16.66 16.84
C VAL A 630 -14.20 -18.15 17.18
N ASN A 631 -15.04 -18.89 16.43
CA ASN A 631 -15.39 -20.30 16.70
C ASN A 631 -16.03 -20.55 18.08
N ARG A 632 -16.63 -19.53 18.72
CA ARG A 632 -17.47 -19.64 19.92
C ARG A 632 -18.86 -19.08 19.65
N GLU A 633 -19.82 -19.44 20.50
CA GLU A 633 -21.17 -18.90 20.38
C GLU A 633 -21.20 -17.42 20.82
N PRO A 634 -21.90 -16.53 20.09
CA PRO A 634 -21.97 -15.10 20.42
C PRO A 634 -22.51 -14.80 21.83
N ASN A 635 -23.32 -15.71 22.40
CA ASN A 635 -23.94 -15.58 23.71
C ASN A 635 -23.36 -16.57 24.75
N GLU A 636 -22.17 -17.12 24.52
CA GLU A 636 -21.53 -18.03 25.48
C GLU A 636 -21.31 -17.30 26.82
N ASN A 637 -22.03 -17.72 27.87
CA ASN A 637 -21.90 -17.12 29.21
C ASN A 637 -20.66 -17.69 29.92
N ASN A 638 -19.48 -17.25 29.49
CA ASN A 638 -18.20 -17.65 30.05
C ASN A 638 -17.58 -16.49 30.85
N PRO A 639 -17.55 -16.55 32.19
CA PRO A 639 -17.10 -15.42 33.02
C PRO A 639 -15.63 -15.06 32.79
N VAL A 640 -14.79 -16.04 32.43
CA VAL A 640 -13.37 -15.81 32.11
C VAL A 640 -13.24 -14.99 30.82
N LEU A 641 -13.99 -15.36 29.78
CA LEU A 641 -13.96 -14.64 28.50
C LEU A 641 -14.55 -13.24 28.64
N ASN A 642 -15.66 -13.10 29.35
CA ASN A 642 -16.28 -11.80 29.60
C ASN A 642 -15.33 -10.84 30.30
N ARG A 643 -14.53 -11.34 31.26
CA ARG A 643 -13.49 -10.54 31.94
C ARG A 643 -12.38 -10.12 30.99
N LEU A 644 -11.88 -11.02 30.15
CA LEU A 644 -10.83 -10.71 29.16
C LEU A 644 -11.33 -9.70 28.12
N VAL A 645 -12.54 -9.87 27.60
CA VAL A 645 -13.18 -8.93 26.67
C VAL A 645 -13.34 -7.56 27.33
N GLN A 646 -13.71 -7.52 28.61
CA GLN A 646 -13.81 -6.26 29.35
C GLN A 646 -12.43 -5.60 29.54
N ALA A 647 -11.39 -6.37 29.88
CA ALA A 647 -10.03 -5.87 30.00
C ALA A 647 -9.54 -5.24 28.67
N VAL A 648 -9.77 -5.92 27.54
CA VAL A 648 -9.43 -5.40 26.20
C VAL A 648 -10.15 -4.07 25.92
N LYS A 649 -11.44 -3.95 26.26
CA LYS A 649 -12.20 -2.70 26.10
C LYS A 649 -11.68 -1.57 26.97
N ASP A 650 -11.22 -1.87 28.18
CA ASP A 650 -10.70 -0.84 29.09
C ASP A 650 -9.31 -0.38 28.65
N MET A 651 -8.45 -1.30 28.17
CA MET A 651 -7.18 -0.97 27.52
C MET A 651 -7.38 -0.05 26.31
N GLN A 652 -8.37 -0.36 25.46
CA GLN A 652 -8.71 0.46 24.30
C GLN A 652 -9.07 1.89 24.70
N LYS A 653 -9.94 2.06 25.71
CA LYS A 653 -10.32 3.39 26.22
C LYS A 653 -9.13 4.18 26.77
N GLU A 654 -8.23 3.53 27.51
CA GLU A 654 -7.03 4.19 28.03
C GLU A 654 -6.08 4.61 26.89
N SER A 655 -5.91 3.75 25.88
CA SER A 655 -5.13 4.11 24.68
C SER A 655 -5.72 5.34 23.97
N GLU A 656 -7.04 5.44 23.86
CA GLU A 656 -7.72 6.58 23.23
C GLU A 656 -7.55 7.86 24.06
N LYS A 657 -7.53 7.77 25.40
CA LYS A 657 -7.24 8.91 26.29
C LYS A 657 -5.80 9.38 26.09
N GLY A 658 -4.83 8.46 26.09
CA GLY A 658 -3.42 8.77 25.85
C GLY A 658 -3.20 9.45 24.50
N ILE A 659 -3.81 8.94 23.42
CA ILE A 659 -3.76 9.56 22.09
C ILE A 659 -4.38 10.96 22.10
N LYS A 660 -5.49 11.17 22.83
CA LYS A 660 -6.14 12.49 22.95
C LYS A 660 -5.30 13.49 23.74
N GLU A 661 -4.58 13.05 24.76
CA GLU A 661 -3.67 13.90 25.54
C GLU A 661 -2.38 14.23 24.78
N VAL A 662 -1.79 13.24 24.10
CA VAL A 662 -0.65 13.46 23.20
C VAL A 662 -1.07 14.37 22.07
N SER A 663 -2.21 14.14 21.40
CA SER A 663 -2.70 15.03 20.35
C SER A 663 -3.00 16.45 20.85
N LYS A 664 -3.44 16.63 22.10
CA LYS A 664 -3.54 17.96 22.73
C LYS A 664 -2.18 18.59 22.95
N LYS A 665 -1.20 17.85 23.50
CA LYS A 665 0.17 18.34 23.69
C LYS A 665 0.88 18.62 22.36
N THR A 666 0.71 17.77 21.35
CA THR A 666 1.25 17.99 20.01
C THR A 666 0.52 19.12 19.31
N ALA A 667 -0.79 19.32 19.53
CA ALA A 667 -1.49 20.51 19.05
C ALA A 667 -1.00 21.78 19.76
N GLU A 668 -0.76 21.75 21.07
CA GLU A 668 -0.17 22.85 21.85
C GLU A 668 1.30 23.11 21.46
N GLU A 669 2.08 22.07 21.11
CA GLU A 669 3.45 22.18 20.61
C GLU A 669 3.51 22.61 19.14
N THR A 670 2.51 22.24 18.33
CA THR A 670 2.37 22.70 16.94
C THR A 670 1.85 24.14 16.91
N GLU A 671 1.00 24.54 17.86
CA GLU A 671 0.62 25.93 18.14
C GLU A 671 1.82 26.76 18.63
N ARG A 672 2.71 26.19 19.46
CA ARG A 672 3.99 26.82 19.85
C ARG A 672 5.07 26.76 18.76
N GLY A 673 4.93 25.89 17.77
CA GLY A 673 5.88 25.65 16.68
C GLY A 673 5.62 26.49 15.42
N ILE A 674 4.46 27.14 15.31
CA ILE A 674 4.30 28.29 14.43
C ILE A 674 5.10 29.41 15.11
N LYS A 675 6.25 29.80 14.53
CA LYS A 675 7.01 30.97 14.99
C LYS A 675 6.02 32.12 15.20
N GLU A 676 5.74 32.50 16.44
CA GLU A 676 4.96 33.69 16.74
C GLU A 676 5.65 34.86 16.05
N ARG A 677 5.05 35.35 14.96
CA ARG A 677 5.54 36.53 14.27
C ARG A 677 5.47 37.67 15.27
N ALA A 678 6.60 38.32 15.54
CA ALA A 678 6.64 39.43 16.48
C ALA A 678 5.58 40.47 16.07
N PHE A 679 4.71 40.85 17.02
CA PHE A 679 3.68 41.86 16.84
C PHE A 679 3.83 42.95 17.88
N LYS A 680 3.33 44.14 17.55
CA LYS A 680 3.24 45.26 18.47
C LYS A 680 1.79 45.39 18.94
N VAL A 681 1.60 45.48 20.25
CA VAL A 681 0.31 45.87 20.83
C VAL A 681 0.15 47.37 20.62
N ILE A 682 -0.93 47.79 19.96
CA ILE A 682 -1.17 49.21 19.69
C ILE A 682 -1.82 49.86 20.91
N GLU A 683 -1.14 50.85 21.48
CA GLU A 683 -1.63 51.66 22.61
C GLU A 683 -2.33 52.94 22.14
N ASP A 684 -1.82 53.59 21.09
CA ASP A 684 -2.44 54.77 20.47
C ASP A 684 -3.14 54.39 19.17
N LYS A 685 -4.47 54.24 19.25
CA LYS A 685 -5.31 53.89 18.10
C LYS A 685 -5.37 55.01 17.05
N GLU A 686 -5.38 56.28 17.46
CA GLU A 686 -5.50 57.40 16.52
C GLU A 686 -4.26 57.55 15.64
N ALA A 687 -3.07 57.34 16.21
CA ALA A 687 -1.82 57.30 15.45
C ALA A 687 -1.81 56.10 14.49
N PHE A 688 -2.19 54.91 14.97
CA PHE A 688 -2.20 53.69 14.16
C PHE A 688 -3.15 53.76 12.96
N LEU A 689 -4.32 54.40 13.12
CA LEU A 689 -5.29 54.57 12.03
C LEU A 689 -4.78 55.49 10.91
N LYS A 690 -3.82 56.39 11.19
CA LYS A 690 -3.18 57.26 10.19
C LYS A 690 -2.12 56.51 9.38
N ASP A 691 -1.51 55.46 9.96
CA ASP A 691 -0.44 54.67 9.35
C ASP A 691 -0.90 53.38 8.63
N LEU A 692 -2.22 53.16 8.47
CA LEU A 692 -2.74 52.00 7.72
C LEU A 692 -2.24 51.94 6.25
N ASN A 693 -1.78 53.05 5.70
CA ASN A 693 -1.16 53.13 4.37
C ASN A 693 0.21 52.43 4.27
N ALA A 694 0.85 52.10 5.41
CA ALA A 694 2.13 51.39 5.44
C ALA A 694 2.00 49.88 5.18
N ILE A 695 0.76 49.35 5.13
CA ILE A 695 0.52 47.94 4.84
C ILE A 695 0.98 47.63 3.41
N LYS A 696 1.92 46.70 3.26
CA LYS A 696 2.33 46.17 1.96
C LYS A 696 1.35 45.06 1.54
N PRO A 697 0.48 45.28 0.54
CA PRO A 697 -0.53 44.31 0.17
C PRO A 697 0.09 43.06 -0.47
N MET A 698 -0.46 41.89 -0.15
CA MET A 698 -0.06 40.62 -0.74
C MET A 698 -0.66 40.47 -2.15
N PRO A 699 0.06 39.92 -3.15
CA PRO A 699 -0.54 39.56 -4.43
C PRO A 699 -1.72 38.59 -4.25
N LEU A 700 -2.77 38.74 -5.06
CA LEU A 700 -3.93 37.84 -4.99
C LEU A 700 -3.50 36.38 -5.23
N PRO A 701 -3.76 35.46 -4.27
CA PRO A 701 -3.57 34.04 -4.46
C PRO A 701 -4.47 33.50 -5.57
N LYS A 702 -4.13 32.33 -6.14
CA LYS A 702 -5.00 31.67 -7.12
C LYS A 702 -6.34 31.32 -6.48
N GLU A 703 -7.43 31.58 -7.21
CA GLU A 703 -8.78 31.21 -6.79
C GLU A 703 -8.89 29.68 -6.59
N ILE A 704 -9.71 29.29 -5.61
CA ILE A 704 -9.99 27.90 -5.29
C ILE A 704 -11.49 27.69 -5.18
N ASP A 705 -11.96 26.50 -5.59
CA ASP A 705 -13.35 26.11 -5.41
C ASP A 705 -13.64 25.62 -3.97
N THR A 706 -14.93 25.38 -3.68
CA THR A 706 -15.37 24.92 -2.35
C THR A 706 -14.81 23.56 -1.94
N GLY A 707 -14.62 22.63 -2.88
CA GLY A 707 -14.03 21.31 -2.63
C GLY A 707 -12.54 21.41 -2.33
N SER A 708 -11.83 22.24 -3.09
CA SER A 708 -10.43 22.59 -2.84
C SER A 708 -10.23 23.22 -1.46
N PHE A 709 -11.12 24.14 -1.03
CA PHE A 709 -11.09 24.73 0.32
C PHE A 709 -11.36 23.70 1.44
N LEU A 710 -12.26 22.73 1.23
CA LEU A 710 -12.55 21.69 2.21
C LEU A 710 -11.33 20.76 2.44
N ASN A 711 -10.60 20.46 1.37
CA ASN A 711 -9.42 19.62 1.38
C ASN A 711 -8.13 20.34 1.83
N ALA A 712 -8.07 21.67 1.69
CA ALA A 712 -6.98 22.52 2.17
C ALA A 712 -7.22 22.99 3.61
N PHE A 713 -6.21 23.59 4.26
CA PHE A 713 -6.37 24.33 5.53
C PHE A 713 -6.77 23.51 6.78
N ASN A 714 -5.94 22.54 7.19
CA ASN A 714 -6.21 21.57 8.29
C ASN A 714 -6.41 22.16 9.71
N GLY A 715 -6.29 23.47 9.91
CA GLY A 715 -6.44 24.14 11.22
C GLY A 715 -7.87 24.49 11.63
N VAL A 716 -8.84 24.49 10.70
CA VAL A 716 -10.23 24.89 10.98
C VAL A 716 -11.17 23.70 11.04
N LYS A 717 -11.95 23.61 12.13
CA LYS A 717 -12.80 22.45 12.44
C LYS A 717 -14.20 22.51 11.82
N ASN A 718 -14.67 23.68 11.36
CA ASN A 718 -16.06 23.91 10.95
C ASN A 718 -16.21 24.31 9.47
N LYS A 719 -15.34 23.86 8.56
CA LYS A 719 -15.28 24.33 7.16
C LYS A 719 -16.58 24.12 6.39
N GLU A 720 -17.24 22.98 6.53
CA GLU A 720 -18.52 22.70 5.87
C GLU A 720 -19.61 23.65 6.37
N ASN A 721 -19.66 23.89 7.68
CA ASN A 721 -20.61 24.81 8.30
C ASN A 721 -20.32 26.26 7.92
N PHE A 722 -19.05 26.62 7.78
CA PHE A 722 -18.62 27.93 7.31
C PHE A 722 -19.06 28.17 5.86
N ILE A 723 -18.86 27.21 4.95
CA ILE A 723 -19.37 27.32 3.56
C ILE A 723 -20.89 27.46 3.55
N LYS A 724 -21.61 26.68 4.36
CA LYS A 724 -23.08 26.81 4.50
C LYS A 724 -23.48 28.20 5.01
N HIS A 725 -22.74 28.76 5.96
CA HIS A 725 -22.95 30.10 6.48
C HIS A 725 -22.72 31.18 5.40
N LEU A 726 -21.67 31.06 4.59
CA LEU A 726 -21.42 32.01 3.50
C LEU A 726 -22.51 31.93 2.42
N LYS A 727 -23.01 30.71 2.13
CA LYS A 727 -24.10 30.47 1.18
C LYS A 727 -25.45 31.06 1.62
N SER A 728 -25.68 31.25 2.92
CA SER A 728 -26.93 31.81 3.43
C SER A 728 -26.96 33.35 3.42
N LYS A 729 -25.88 34.01 3.01
CA LYS A 729 -25.81 35.47 2.93
C LYS A 729 -26.32 36.00 1.58
N PRO A 730 -26.91 37.22 1.54
CA PRO A 730 -27.41 37.83 0.30
C PRO A 730 -26.33 37.99 -0.79
N ASP A 731 -25.07 38.16 -0.38
CA ASP A 731 -23.87 38.33 -1.21
C ASP A 731 -23.05 37.03 -1.34
N SER A 732 -23.70 35.86 -1.23
CA SER A 732 -23.05 34.54 -1.17
C SER A 732 -22.07 34.25 -2.32
N ALA A 733 -22.40 34.64 -3.55
CA ALA A 733 -21.53 34.45 -4.71
C ALA A 733 -20.16 35.14 -4.52
N TYR A 734 -20.17 36.39 -4.03
CA TYR A 734 -18.96 37.15 -3.75
C TYR A 734 -18.18 36.56 -2.58
N ARG A 735 -18.85 36.16 -1.50
CA ARG A 735 -18.19 35.57 -0.32
C ARG A 735 -17.48 34.26 -0.62
N LEU A 736 -18.07 33.43 -1.50
CA LEU A 736 -17.46 32.16 -1.91
C LEU A 736 -16.27 32.35 -2.86
N ALA A 737 -16.29 33.39 -3.70
CA ALA A 737 -15.17 33.70 -4.59
C ALA A 737 -13.87 33.97 -3.79
N TYR A 738 -13.98 34.52 -2.57
CA TYR A 738 -12.83 34.85 -1.73
C TYR A 738 -12.34 33.73 -0.80
N LEU A 739 -12.76 32.47 -0.99
CA LEU A 739 -12.30 31.36 -0.14
C LEU A 739 -10.77 31.20 -0.15
N HIS A 740 -10.12 31.51 -1.26
CA HIS A 740 -8.67 31.49 -1.42
C HIS A 740 -7.91 32.51 -0.55
N LEU A 741 -8.60 33.52 -0.02
CA LEU A 741 -8.01 34.57 0.84
C LEU A 741 -8.00 34.19 2.32
N VAL A 742 -8.83 33.23 2.73
CA VAL A 742 -9.04 32.86 4.15
C VAL A 742 -7.77 32.34 4.80
N GLU A 743 -7.07 31.40 4.14
CA GLU A 743 -5.86 30.79 4.70
C GLU A 743 -4.70 31.79 4.85
N PRO A 744 -4.35 32.60 3.83
CA PRO A 744 -3.33 33.64 3.99
C PRO A 744 -3.66 34.65 5.09
N THR A 745 -4.93 35.06 5.23
CA THR A 745 -5.36 35.99 6.29
C THR A 745 -5.17 35.42 7.69
N LEU A 746 -5.32 34.10 7.86
CA LEU A 746 -5.16 33.45 9.17
C LEU A 746 -3.72 33.09 9.50
N LYS A 747 -2.92 32.68 8.49
CA LYS A 747 -1.52 32.35 8.69
C LYS A 747 -0.63 33.58 8.89
N GLU A 748 -0.89 34.63 8.13
CA GLU A 748 -0.06 35.83 8.10
C GLU A 748 -0.93 37.10 8.14
N PRO A 749 -1.71 37.33 9.20
CA PRO A 749 -2.47 38.57 9.33
C PRO A 749 -1.53 39.78 9.36
N ASP A 750 -1.99 40.90 8.81
CA ASP A 750 -1.35 42.20 8.99
C ASP A 750 -1.80 42.82 10.32
N ILE A 751 -3.05 42.58 10.70
CA ILE A 751 -3.66 43.06 11.95
C ILE A 751 -4.53 41.94 12.54
N THR A 752 -4.44 41.74 13.86
CA THR A 752 -5.38 40.91 14.62
C THR A 752 -6.07 41.77 15.68
N LEU A 753 -7.40 41.80 15.63
CA LEU A 753 -8.26 42.47 16.60
C LEU A 753 -8.83 41.44 17.57
N ILE A 754 -8.77 41.74 18.85
CA ILE A 754 -9.25 40.86 19.92
C ILE A 754 -10.34 41.61 20.69
N PHE A 755 -11.49 40.96 20.83
CA PHE A 755 -12.65 41.48 21.55
C PHE A 755 -12.88 40.66 22.82
N LYS A 756 -13.15 41.38 23.91
CA LYS A 756 -13.32 40.82 25.25
C LYS A 756 -14.71 41.11 25.79
N GLU A 757 -15.32 40.10 26.38
CA GLU A 757 -16.58 40.22 27.10
C GLU A 757 -16.35 39.67 28.51
N GLN A 758 -16.66 40.46 29.55
CA GLN A 758 -16.38 40.12 30.96
C GLN A 758 -14.92 39.71 31.23
N GLY A 759 -13.96 40.31 30.51
CA GLY A 759 -12.54 40.06 30.65
C GLY A 759 -12.01 38.79 29.97
N LYS A 760 -12.86 38.01 29.29
CA LYS A 760 -12.47 36.85 28.49
C LYS A 760 -12.53 37.16 26.99
N GLU A 761 -11.55 36.69 26.25
CA GLU A 761 -11.56 36.75 24.78
C GLU A 761 -12.68 35.86 24.24
N PHE A 762 -13.58 36.43 23.43
CA PHE A 762 -14.69 35.69 22.84
C PHE A 762 -14.68 35.73 21.31
N LYS A 763 -13.96 36.69 20.72
CA LYS A 763 -13.92 36.89 19.27
C LYS A 763 -12.58 37.47 18.85
N LYS A 764 -11.99 36.92 17.79
CA LYS A 764 -10.83 37.49 17.11
C LYS A 764 -11.15 37.78 15.66
N GLU A 765 -10.62 38.87 15.14
CA GLU A 765 -10.70 39.21 13.72
C GLU A 765 -9.31 39.39 13.14
N HIS A 766 -9.02 38.63 12.09
CA HIS A 766 -7.77 38.66 11.36
C HIS A 766 -7.97 39.44 10.07
N ILE A 767 -7.12 40.42 9.83
CA ILE A 767 -7.18 41.28 8.66
C ILE A 767 -5.88 41.15 7.87
N LYS A 768 -6.03 41.03 6.55
CA LYS A 768 -4.92 41.06 5.60
C LYS A 768 -5.26 41.91 4.38
N ALA A 769 -4.29 42.66 3.88
CA ALA A 769 -4.42 43.43 2.65
C ALA A 769 -3.94 42.63 1.44
N PHE A 770 -4.71 42.69 0.35
CA PHE A 770 -4.41 42.07 -0.93
C PHE A 770 -4.41 43.10 -2.05
N GLN A 771 -3.50 42.91 -3.02
CA GLN A 771 -3.38 43.77 -4.19
C GLN A 771 -4.39 43.32 -5.24
N GLY A 772 -5.40 44.17 -5.51
CA GLY A 772 -6.38 43.98 -6.57
C GLY A 772 -5.86 44.51 -7.92
N ASP A 773 -6.63 45.38 -8.56
CA ASP A 773 -6.17 46.14 -9.72
C ASP A 773 -4.94 47.02 -9.38
N PRO A 774 -4.16 47.51 -10.37
CA PRO A 774 -2.88 48.21 -10.13
C PRO A 774 -2.96 49.44 -9.21
N LYS A 775 -4.16 49.93 -8.87
CA LYS A 775 -4.40 51.08 -8.00
C LYS A 775 -5.31 50.79 -6.79
N THR A 776 -5.71 49.54 -6.56
CA THR A 776 -6.72 49.20 -5.55
C THR A 776 -6.23 48.13 -4.56
N ILE A 777 -6.33 48.43 -3.26
CA ILE A 777 -6.04 47.51 -2.17
C ILE A 777 -7.36 46.97 -1.61
N TYR A 778 -7.45 45.65 -1.42
CA TYR A 778 -8.58 44.98 -0.81
C TYR A 778 -8.20 44.50 0.60
N TYR A 779 -9.00 44.87 1.59
CA TYR A 779 -8.87 44.30 2.93
C TYR A 779 -9.79 43.10 3.05
N PHE A 780 -9.25 41.97 3.47
CA PHE A 780 -10.04 40.78 3.77
C PHE A 780 -10.02 40.54 5.28
N LEU A 781 -11.22 40.45 5.85
CA LEU A 781 -11.43 40.24 7.28
C LEU A 781 -12.00 38.84 7.49
N VAL A 782 -11.37 38.08 8.38
CA VAL A 782 -11.82 36.76 8.82
C VAL A 782 -12.03 36.75 10.33
N THR A 783 -13.26 36.42 10.75
CA THR A 783 -13.62 36.32 12.16
C THR A 783 -13.51 34.88 12.65
N GLN A 784 -12.82 34.68 13.78
CA GLN A 784 -12.72 33.40 14.48
C GLN A 784 -13.34 33.46 15.89
N ASP A 785 -14.00 32.35 16.24
CA ASP A 785 -14.42 31.99 17.61
C ASP A 785 -13.49 30.90 18.15
N ASN A 786 -12.93 31.11 19.35
CA ASN A 786 -12.04 30.16 20.04
C ASN A 786 -10.92 29.57 19.16
N ASP A 787 -10.27 30.42 18.35
CA ASP A 787 -9.08 30.13 17.50
C ASP A 787 -9.21 29.02 16.44
N ASN A 788 -10.36 28.33 16.34
CA ASN A 788 -10.51 27.18 15.43
C ASN A 788 -11.86 27.11 14.69
N LYS A 789 -12.80 28.02 14.97
CA LYS A 789 -14.08 28.12 14.25
C LYS A 789 -14.17 29.41 13.46
N LEU A 790 -14.39 29.29 12.16
CA LEU A 790 -14.66 30.45 11.30
C LEU A 790 -16.11 30.90 11.43
N ILE A 791 -16.31 32.21 11.60
CA ILE A 791 -17.64 32.84 11.68
C ILE A 791 -17.97 33.55 10.38
N THR A 792 -17.08 34.43 9.90
CA THR A 792 -17.31 35.25 8.69
C THR A 792 -16.00 35.48 7.95
N GLY A 793 -16.06 35.52 6.61
CA GLY A 793 -14.99 36.02 5.75
C GLY A 793 -15.58 37.06 4.78
N LEU A 794 -15.05 38.28 4.79
CA LEU A 794 -15.61 39.39 4.01
C LEU A 794 -14.51 40.31 3.47
N ARG A 795 -14.62 40.65 2.17
CA ARG A 795 -13.89 41.78 1.58
C ARG A 795 -14.51 43.08 2.06
N THR A 796 -13.71 43.95 2.66
CA THR A 796 -14.18 45.18 3.30
C THR A 796 -13.43 46.42 2.84
N SER A 797 -13.98 47.59 3.13
CA SER A 797 -13.38 48.90 2.83
C SER A 797 -12.50 49.38 3.98
N GLU A 798 -11.57 50.29 3.68
CA GLU A 798 -10.71 50.91 4.69
C GLU A 798 -11.52 51.62 5.80
N ASN A 799 -12.63 52.29 5.45
CA ASN A 799 -13.49 52.93 6.45
C ASN A 799 -14.14 51.93 7.42
N TYR A 800 -14.54 50.76 6.92
CA TYR A 800 -15.07 49.70 7.77
C TYR A 800 -13.98 49.13 8.67
N LEU A 801 -12.76 48.93 8.13
CA LEU A 801 -11.60 48.51 8.91
C LEU A 801 -11.30 49.48 10.06
N LYS A 802 -11.27 50.79 9.80
CA LYS A 802 -11.07 51.82 10.84
C LYS A 802 -12.11 51.71 11.95
N THR A 803 -13.38 51.49 11.55
CA THR A 803 -14.50 51.31 12.48
C THR A 803 -14.33 50.07 13.37
N GLU A 804 -13.84 48.94 12.83
CA GLU A 804 -13.63 47.72 13.63
C GLU A 804 -12.38 47.82 14.52
N ILE A 805 -11.33 48.49 14.06
CA ILE A 805 -10.13 48.78 14.88
C ILE A 805 -10.50 49.62 16.10
N ASP A 806 -11.35 50.64 15.93
CA ASP A 806 -11.81 51.47 17.04
C ASP A 806 -12.55 50.66 18.12
N LYS A 807 -13.34 49.67 17.71
CA LYS A 807 -14.12 48.80 18.61
C LYS A 807 -13.29 47.73 19.32
N ALA A 808 -12.10 47.39 18.83
CA ALA A 808 -11.30 46.28 19.36
C ALA A 808 -10.74 46.59 20.76
N ASP A 809 -10.73 45.64 21.68
CA ASP A 809 -10.14 45.83 23.01
C ASP A 809 -8.61 45.75 22.97
N ILE A 810 -8.07 44.86 22.13
CA ILE A 810 -6.64 44.72 21.88
C ILE A 810 -6.39 44.63 20.39
N ILE A 811 -5.36 45.33 19.92
CA ILE A 811 -4.93 45.33 18.52
C ILE A 811 -3.48 44.84 18.47
N HIS A 812 -3.26 43.72 17.79
CA HIS A 812 -1.93 43.23 17.46
C HIS A 812 -1.61 43.62 16.01
N SER A 813 -0.61 44.48 15.83
CA SER A 813 -0.11 44.87 14.52
C SER A 813 1.14 44.07 14.15
N PHE A 814 1.14 43.47 12.96
CA PHE A 814 2.27 42.77 12.36
C PHE A 814 2.91 43.60 11.22
N ILE A 815 2.47 44.86 11.08
CA ILE A 815 2.97 45.81 10.10
C ILE A 815 4.35 46.31 10.57
N PRO A 816 5.41 46.20 9.76
CA PRO A 816 6.71 46.78 10.09
C PRO A 816 6.53 48.29 10.30
N GLN A 817 6.82 48.77 11.51
CA GLN A 817 6.88 50.20 11.79
C GLN A 817 8.33 50.62 11.54
N ASP A 818 8.55 51.63 10.72
CA ASP A 818 9.86 52.29 10.66
C ASP A 818 10.11 52.92 12.05
N SER A 819 11.21 52.52 12.68
CA SER A 819 11.63 52.94 14.03
C SER A 819 11.79 54.45 14.16
#